data_AF-A0A938NDW6-F1
#
_entry.id   AF-A0A938NDW6-F1
#
_cell.length_a   1.000
_cell.length_b   1.000
_cell.length_c   1.000
_cell.angle_alpha   90.00
_cell.angle_beta   90.00
_cell.angle_gamma   90.00
#
_symmetry.space_group_name_H-M   'P 1'
#
loop_
_entity.id
_entity.type
_entity.pdbx_description
1 polymer ?
#
loop_
_entity_poly.entity_id
_entity_poly.type
_entity_poly.pdbx_seq_one_letter_code
_entity_poly.pdbx_strand_id
1 'polypeptide(L)'
;MTKKPTAMLLPWSLLLVSISCSEESAKVTDPGDEDPAPCVVTVLSPNGGETWTAGLQYPISWAVSDCGTQVAIELMLGDAVATTIADSSDNDGNYIWTAQQVGGASSGYRIRITDLEGGNSDVSDGTASIAPPTDPTPCTLSVTSPNGGESWLAGFDYPISWTTDECGPAVAIELWRDGSLVAMIADSTANDGELVWTATQVANQINGYRVRIVDLEGEYADESDGTFRVMPPEDPAPCVLTLSSPNGGESWTAGTSYPITWTRSDCGQTVSIELWRAGAQVATIAGSTANDGSYTWTAAQVGGQSAGYKVRVTDLESESVDESNAVFTIAPPVGPDCGLTLTSPNGGESWVAGESHAITWNESDCGEEVALELWRAGTKALTISANTPNDGSYTWTAAQVGGQSSGYRLRVIDLTSDALDESNADFTIAAPIDPTPCELAVTVPAGGETWVEGLDYPITWETSDCGTAVSILLLRDGAAPLTIAASTDNDGSYTWAASQISGATTGYRIHVTDLESGTGADSGLFTIGDAPPNPDSYFCVSLTGTKTSGVSTTDIASFGWANSDCYRSIDVAINAMSPGDQVWINDGTYDEAIELGAAESGSANNYTIVRARNAGRVKLDGDAFAMIDLRDTSYVEVWGISVIGCGTLPVYVHEGSHHFKIRRVSWNQRTGLISTSSHHGLMEDCYAYGGPHRYAFQVNKSSHDIIFRRCLVRWDYSNITEPLACFASYTCDNIYYQNCISIDGTDYKGVDHTYDGLKSYFTPNGSTECHYVGCISLNMDGAAGWWMEGTAAQGSLTDCVAWQSMTNAGDASDTYKPYAFNSTADVGGWVLRNCTFGVNDLGARPVSFDGAIPESMHNSIIYGMILNEGEYAVSGSLDEHDYNCYWGNTGGRNKSGGVGAHSLTDVNPFANGLVSLVNVAGGILATAGDDGGPIGARIMTKIGVAGTLIDDAGWDQDTGEPLWPWPHEDQIREDCRSFVRSAGEAYTGSPAMNGARGFCAPGETLTGYIQGFLSR
;
A
#
# COMPACT_ATOMS: atom_id res chain seq x y z
N MET A 1 61.19 -9.40 42.20
CA MET A 1 59.87 -9.98 41.91
C MET A 1 58.97 -8.87 41.42
N THR A 2 58.43 -9.06 40.22
CA THR A 2 57.25 -8.39 39.64
C THR A 2 57.11 -6.89 39.91
N LYS A 3 57.61 -6.08 38.97
CA LYS A 3 57.25 -4.66 38.84
C LYS A 3 56.75 -4.39 37.43
N LYS A 4 55.46 -4.09 37.33
CA LYS A 4 54.89 -3.23 36.29
C LYS A 4 54.88 -1.79 36.81
N PRO A 5 55.08 -0.81 35.93
CA PRO A 5 54.18 0.33 35.93
C PRO A 5 53.72 0.74 34.52
N THR A 6 52.47 1.17 34.48
CA THR A 6 51.89 2.39 33.87
C THR A 6 52.76 3.29 32.97
N ALA A 7 52.20 3.69 31.81
CA ALA A 7 52.07 5.06 31.26
C ALA A 7 51.72 4.95 29.75
N MET A 8 50.60 5.49 29.23
CA MET A 8 50.24 6.90 28.96
C MET A 8 50.67 7.38 27.55
N LEU A 9 49.67 7.38 26.65
CA LEU A 9 49.26 8.37 25.62
C LEU A 9 50.29 9.23 24.82
N LEU A 10 50.08 9.19 23.48
CA LEU A 10 50.16 10.27 22.45
C LEU A 10 51.55 10.72 21.93
N PRO A 11 51.68 11.42 20.76
CA PRO A 11 50.86 11.48 19.53
C PRO A 11 51.69 11.54 18.19
N TRP A 12 50.96 11.59 17.07
CA TRP A 12 51.18 12.31 15.79
C TRP A 12 52.59 12.69 15.24
N SER A 13 52.88 12.09 14.07
CA SER A 13 53.26 12.67 12.75
C SER A 13 54.56 13.45 12.47
N LEU A 14 55.15 13.05 11.32
CA LEU A 14 55.90 13.76 10.28
C LEU A 14 57.45 13.89 10.35
N LEU A 15 58.08 13.10 9.45
CA LEU A 15 59.06 13.49 8.41
C LEU A 15 60.43 14.10 8.82
N LEU A 16 61.53 13.36 8.59
CA LEU A 16 62.66 13.74 7.72
C LEU A 16 63.86 12.76 7.83
N VAL A 17 64.06 12.01 6.74
CA VAL A 17 65.31 11.60 6.06
C VAL A 17 66.63 11.45 6.84
N SER A 18 67.12 10.20 6.80
CA SER A 18 68.50 9.67 6.81
C SER A 18 69.44 9.94 8.02
N ILE A 19 69.95 8.85 8.62
CA ILE A 19 71.37 8.59 8.95
C ILE A 19 71.50 7.14 9.47
N SER A 20 72.52 6.45 8.97
CA SER A 20 73.00 5.10 9.33
C SER A 20 73.96 5.11 10.53
N CYS A 21 73.98 4.06 11.37
CA CYS A 21 75.15 3.15 11.55
C CYS A 21 74.97 2.08 12.65
N SER A 22 75.59 0.93 12.35
CA SER A 22 75.89 -0.31 13.07
C SER A 22 76.09 -0.31 14.60
N GLU A 23 75.78 -1.46 15.24
CA GLU A 23 76.67 -2.08 16.22
C GLU A 23 76.78 -3.60 16.02
N GLU A 24 77.96 -4.08 16.40
CA GLU A 24 78.68 -5.30 16.02
C GLU A 24 78.44 -6.43 17.04
N SER A 25 78.38 -7.70 16.59
CA SER A 25 78.69 -8.83 17.47
C SER A 25 79.56 -9.84 16.72
N ALA A 26 80.79 -10.02 17.22
CA ALA A 26 81.77 -11.01 16.77
C ALA A 26 81.84 -12.13 17.84
N LYS A 27 81.97 -13.41 17.52
CA LYS A 27 83.24 -14.05 17.10
C LYS A 27 83.09 -15.55 16.81
N VAL A 28 84.09 -16.05 16.07
CA VAL A 28 84.57 -17.44 15.82
C VAL A 28 84.26 -17.87 14.37
N THR A 29 84.95 -17.34 13.35
CA THR A 29 86.32 -17.58 12.80
C THR A 29 86.42 -18.67 11.72
N ASP A 30 86.12 -18.27 10.48
CA ASP A 30 86.84 -18.44 9.19
C ASP A 30 88.19 -19.21 9.22
N PRO A 31 88.60 -20.06 8.23
CA PRO A 31 88.32 -19.92 6.80
C PRO A 31 87.92 -21.19 6.02
N GLY A 32 87.04 -20.97 5.05
CA GLY A 32 86.58 -21.96 4.09
C GLY A 32 85.26 -21.52 3.51
N ASP A 33 85.25 -20.32 2.90
CA ASP A 33 84.21 -19.79 2.02
C ASP A 33 83.71 -20.88 1.08
N GLU A 34 82.59 -21.51 1.46
CA GLU A 34 81.55 -21.72 0.47
C GLU A 34 80.56 -20.59 0.74
N ASP A 35 80.62 -19.57 -0.12
CA ASP A 35 79.65 -18.48 -0.20
C ASP A 35 78.26 -19.05 0.11
N PRO A 36 77.49 -18.48 1.09
CA PRO A 36 76.10 -18.86 1.25
C PRO A 36 75.46 -18.72 -0.11
N ALA A 37 74.86 -19.80 -0.61
CA ALA A 37 74.42 -19.90 -2.00
C ALA A 37 73.69 -18.59 -2.32
N PRO A 38 74.23 -17.78 -3.26
CA PRO A 38 73.75 -16.43 -3.45
C PRO A 38 72.25 -16.51 -3.69
N CYS A 39 71.44 -15.66 -3.02
CA CYS A 39 69.99 -15.72 -3.15
C CYS A 39 69.62 -15.86 -4.63
N VAL A 40 69.06 -17.02 -4.98
CA VAL A 40 68.66 -17.32 -6.34
C VAL A 40 67.15 -17.20 -6.35
N VAL A 41 66.67 -16.21 -7.09
CA VAL A 41 65.29 -16.19 -7.53
C VAL A 41 65.25 -16.94 -8.86
N THR A 42 64.22 -17.74 -9.09
CA THR A 42 63.98 -18.38 -10.38
C THR A 42 62.50 -18.28 -10.70
N VAL A 43 62.15 -17.57 -11.76
CA VAL A 43 60.77 -17.50 -12.25
C VAL A 43 60.43 -18.85 -12.88
N LEU A 44 59.41 -19.53 -12.36
CA LEU A 44 59.01 -20.86 -12.81
C LEU A 44 57.90 -20.79 -13.87
N SER A 45 56.95 -19.87 -13.70
CA SER A 45 55.86 -19.62 -14.65
C SER A 45 55.35 -18.19 -14.47
N PRO A 46 55.19 -17.40 -15.54
CA PRO A 46 55.59 -17.72 -16.91
C PRO A 46 57.11 -17.79 -17.01
N ASN A 47 57.65 -18.67 -17.85
CA ASN A 47 59.09 -18.74 -18.12
C ASN A 47 59.43 -18.60 -19.61
N GLY A 48 58.47 -18.26 -20.46
CA GLY A 48 58.68 -17.90 -21.86
C GLY A 48 57.81 -18.70 -22.83
N GLY A 49 57.19 -17.98 -23.77
CA GLY A 49 56.31 -18.55 -24.80
C GLY A 49 54.84 -18.62 -24.38
N GLU A 50 54.50 -18.22 -23.15
CA GLU A 50 53.12 -18.13 -22.69
C GLU A 50 52.35 -17.05 -23.44
N THR A 51 51.07 -17.34 -23.67
CA THR A 51 50.11 -16.35 -24.18
C THR A 51 49.03 -16.16 -23.13
N TRP A 52 48.87 -14.94 -22.67
CA TRP A 52 47.85 -14.53 -21.72
C TRP A 52 46.82 -13.66 -22.39
N THR A 53 45.60 -13.69 -21.89
CA THR A 53 44.51 -12.85 -22.35
C THR A 53 44.28 -11.71 -21.37
N ALA A 54 44.32 -10.46 -21.84
CA ALA A 54 44.06 -9.31 -20.96
C ALA A 54 42.66 -9.41 -20.31
N GLY A 55 42.59 -9.17 -19.00
CA GLY A 55 41.37 -9.29 -18.19
C GLY A 55 41.21 -10.63 -17.45
N LEU A 56 41.94 -11.68 -17.83
CA LEU A 56 41.91 -12.97 -17.13
C LEU A 56 42.98 -13.08 -16.04
N GLN A 57 42.71 -13.92 -15.03
CA GLN A 57 43.63 -14.19 -13.94
C GLN A 57 44.57 -15.36 -14.25
N TYR A 58 45.86 -15.17 -14.03
CA TYR A 58 46.89 -16.18 -14.23
C TYR A 58 47.81 -16.27 -13.00
N PRO A 59 48.24 -17.50 -12.63
CA PRO A 59 49.24 -17.67 -11.58
C PRO A 59 50.63 -17.31 -12.10
N ILE A 60 51.35 -16.50 -11.32
CA ILE A 60 52.79 -16.26 -11.44
C ILE A 60 53.44 -17.07 -10.32
N SER A 61 54.35 -17.97 -10.65
CA SER A 61 55.08 -18.78 -9.67
C SER A 61 56.58 -18.67 -9.82
N TRP A 62 57.28 -18.72 -8.69
CA TRP A 62 58.73 -18.62 -8.62
C TRP A 62 59.27 -19.51 -7.48
N ALA A 63 60.52 -19.92 -7.62
CA ALA A 63 61.28 -20.54 -6.54
C ALA A 63 62.33 -19.55 -6.05
N VAL A 64 62.53 -19.53 -4.74
CA VAL A 64 63.67 -18.84 -4.12
C VAL A 64 64.50 -19.84 -3.32
N SER A 65 65.81 -19.68 -3.33
CA SER A 65 66.71 -20.31 -2.36
C SER A 65 67.51 -19.22 -1.66
N ASP A 66 67.48 -19.22 -0.33
CA ASP A 66 68.29 -18.34 0.53
C ASP A 66 68.02 -16.82 0.34
N CYS A 67 66.78 -16.44 -0.02
CA CYS A 67 66.29 -15.06 -0.21
C CYS A 67 65.42 -14.53 0.95
N GLY A 68 65.12 -13.23 0.97
CA GLY A 68 64.28 -12.56 1.98
C GLY A 68 62.78 -12.91 1.92
N THR A 69 61.97 -12.35 2.83
CA THR A 69 60.55 -12.74 3.00
C THR A 69 59.57 -12.01 2.07
N GLN A 70 60.02 -11.01 1.31
CA GLN A 70 59.16 -10.25 0.40
C GLN A 70 59.79 -10.07 -0.97
N VAL A 71 58.94 -10.07 -1.98
CA VAL A 71 59.32 -9.84 -3.38
C VAL A 71 58.52 -8.71 -4.00
N ALA A 72 59.14 -8.00 -4.94
CA ALA A 72 58.43 -7.18 -5.92
C ALA A 72 58.19 -7.99 -7.19
N ILE A 73 57.00 -7.83 -7.76
CA ILE A 73 56.56 -8.49 -8.99
C ILE A 73 56.31 -7.40 -10.03
N GLU A 74 57.06 -7.45 -11.12
CA GLU A 74 57.02 -6.42 -12.16
C GLU A 74 56.78 -7.06 -13.52
N LEU A 75 55.91 -6.41 -14.30
CA LEU A 75 55.74 -6.69 -15.71
C LEU A 75 56.77 -5.89 -16.49
N MET A 76 57.67 -6.58 -17.16
CA MET A 76 58.73 -6.02 -18.01
C MET A 76 58.27 -5.99 -19.47
N LEU A 77 58.66 -4.97 -20.23
CA LEU A 77 58.54 -4.93 -21.69
C LEU A 77 59.91 -4.60 -22.28
N GLY A 78 60.52 -5.59 -22.93
CA GLY A 78 61.97 -5.55 -23.19
C GLY A 78 62.75 -5.52 -21.88
N ASP A 79 63.70 -4.58 -21.75
CA ASP A 79 64.52 -4.41 -20.53
C ASP A 79 63.93 -3.38 -19.54
N ALA A 80 62.80 -2.74 -19.88
CA ALA A 80 62.18 -1.71 -19.06
C ALA A 80 61.01 -2.27 -18.24
N VAL A 81 60.79 -1.74 -17.03
CA VAL A 81 59.59 -2.00 -16.24
C VAL A 81 58.42 -1.32 -16.93
N ALA A 82 57.46 -2.10 -17.41
CA ALA A 82 56.22 -1.59 -18.01
C ALA A 82 55.23 -1.17 -16.93
N THR A 83 55.02 -2.02 -15.92
CA THR A 83 54.27 -1.70 -14.71
C THR A 83 54.71 -2.56 -13.54
N THR A 84 54.50 -2.07 -12.32
CA THR A 84 54.59 -2.88 -11.11
C THR A 84 53.27 -3.61 -10.90
N ILE A 85 53.30 -4.94 -10.79
CA ILE A 85 52.13 -5.78 -10.51
C ILE A 85 51.88 -5.78 -8.99
N ALA A 86 52.94 -6.00 -8.22
CA ALA A 86 52.94 -5.88 -6.77
C ALA A 86 54.27 -5.24 -6.34
N ASP A 87 54.21 -4.13 -5.62
CA ASP A 87 55.38 -3.43 -5.08
C ASP A 87 55.97 -4.12 -3.85
N SER A 88 55.14 -4.88 -3.13
CA SER A 88 55.52 -5.83 -2.08
C SER A 88 54.50 -6.95 -1.98
N SER A 89 54.97 -8.20 -2.06
CA SER A 89 54.18 -9.40 -1.83
C SER A 89 54.98 -10.41 -1.00
N ASP A 90 54.27 -11.27 -0.27
CA ASP A 90 54.90 -12.34 0.50
C ASP A 90 55.66 -13.28 -0.45
N ASN A 91 56.88 -13.67 -0.07
CA ASN A 91 57.71 -14.57 -0.85
C ASN A 91 57.28 -16.04 -0.64
N ASP A 92 56.01 -16.35 -0.94
CA ASP A 92 55.40 -17.68 -0.77
C ASP A 92 55.42 -18.55 -2.05
N GLY A 93 55.96 -18.00 -3.14
CA GLY A 93 56.22 -18.69 -4.40
C GLY A 93 55.07 -18.65 -5.40
N ASN A 94 53.97 -17.94 -5.12
CA ASN A 94 52.85 -17.81 -6.06
C ASN A 94 52.05 -16.50 -5.90
N TYR A 95 51.61 -15.91 -7.01
CA TYR A 95 50.76 -14.73 -7.02
C TYR A 95 49.70 -14.83 -8.13
N ILE A 96 48.43 -14.56 -7.81
CA ILE A 96 47.35 -14.52 -8.82
C ILE A 96 47.25 -13.10 -9.37
N TRP A 97 47.53 -12.97 -10.66
CA TRP A 97 47.55 -11.68 -11.35
C TRP A 97 46.50 -11.60 -12.44
N THR A 98 45.76 -10.49 -12.51
CA THR A 98 44.89 -10.17 -13.65
C THR A 98 45.70 -9.53 -14.77
N ALA A 99 45.86 -10.23 -15.90
CA ALA A 99 46.72 -9.79 -17.01
C ALA A 99 46.22 -8.49 -17.64
N GLN A 100 47.11 -7.53 -17.90
CA GLN A 100 46.77 -6.26 -18.54
C GLN A 100 47.85 -5.84 -19.54
N GLN A 101 47.45 -5.36 -20.72
CA GLN A 101 48.37 -4.73 -21.67
C GLN A 101 48.80 -3.36 -21.17
N VAL A 102 50.10 -3.08 -21.29
CA VAL A 102 50.72 -1.83 -20.85
C VAL A 102 51.58 -1.25 -21.98
N GLY A 103 51.41 0.05 -22.25
CA GLY A 103 52.18 0.75 -23.29
C GLY A 103 51.80 0.41 -24.73
N GLY A 104 50.66 -0.27 -24.95
CA GLY A 104 50.14 -0.61 -26.28
C GLY A 104 50.87 -1.77 -26.99
N ALA A 105 51.75 -2.48 -26.30
CA ALA A 105 52.38 -3.70 -26.81
C ALA A 105 51.51 -4.93 -26.54
N SER A 106 51.51 -5.91 -27.45
CA SER A 106 50.79 -7.19 -27.28
C SER A 106 51.74 -8.39 -27.07
N SER A 107 53.06 -8.15 -27.16
CA SER A 107 54.08 -9.18 -27.03
C SER A 107 55.39 -8.58 -26.56
N GLY A 108 56.27 -9.42 -26.01
CA GLY A 108 57.56 -8.99 -25.47
C GLY A 108 57.54 -8.76 -23.96
N TYR A 109 56.48 -9.23 -23.30
CA TYR A 109 56.35 -9.13 -21.85
C TYR A 109 57.21 -10.19 -21.15
N ARG A 110 57.76 -9.85 -20.00
CA ARG A 110 58.44 -10.78 -19.11
C ARG A 110 58.03 -10.49 -17.68
N ILE A 111 58.10 -11.47 -16.80
CA ILE A 111 57.90 -11.23 -15.37
C ILE A 111 59.26 -11.16 -14.71
N ARG A 112 59.50 -10.08 -13.96
CA ARG A 112 60.63 -9.97 -13.06
C ARG A 112 60.14 -10.14 -11.63
N ILE A 113 60.78 -11.05 -10.91
CA ILE A 113 60.63 -11.20 -9.47
C ILE A 113 61.93 -10.73 -8.84
N THR A 114 61.85 -9.77 -7.91
CA THR A 114 62.99 -9.21 -7.20
C THR A 114 62.81 -9.43 -5.71
N ASP A 115 63.76 -10.10 -5.07
CA ASP A 115 63.86 -10.12 -3.61
C ASP A 115 64.12 -8.71 -3.10
N LEU A 116 63.24 -8.19 -2.24
CA LEU A 116 63.33 -6.81 -1.75
C LEU A 116 64.44 -6.63 -0.72
N GLU A 117 64.93 -7.72 -0.11
CA GLU A 117 65.98 -7.66 0.91
C GLU A 117 67.38 -7.77 0.32
N GLY A 118 67.60 -8.75 -0.56
CA GLY A 118 68.89 -8.99 -1.23
C GLY A 118 69.05 -8.31 -2.60
N GLY A 119 67.97 -7.85 -3.21
CA GLY A 119 67.97 -7.22 -4.55
C GLY A 119 68.22 -8.18 -5.71
N ASN A 120 68.41 -9.47 -5.43
CA ASN A 120 68.54 -10.49 -6.47
C ASN A 120 67.21 -10.61 -7.20
N SER A 121 67.28 -10.66 -8.52
CA SER A 121 66.10 -10.78 -9.35
C SER A 121 66.33 -11.81 -10.42
N ASP A 122 65.24 -12.42 -10.81
CA ASP A 122 65.19 -13.22 -12.01
C ASP A 122 64.05 -12.73 -12.89
N VAL A 123 64.27 -12.90 -14.19
CA VAL A 123 63.32 -12.52 -15.22
C VAL A 123 63.03 -13.76 -16.03
N SER A 124 61.76 -14.01 -16.31
CA SER A 124 61.33 -15.14 -17.15
C SER A 124 62.23 -15.35 -18.39
N ASP A 125 62.66 -16.59 -18.62
CA ASP A 125 63.68 -16.99 -19.60
C ASP A 125 63.31 -16.64 -21.05
N GLY A 126 62.02 -16.58 -21.37
CA GLY A 126 61.49 -16.09 -22.64
C GLY A 126 60.46 -15.00 -22.45
N THR A 127 60.04 -14.41 -23.56
CA THR A 127 58.94 -13.43 -23.56
C THR A 127 57.59 -14.13 -23.61
N ALA A 128 56.61 -13.59 -22.90
CA ALA A 128 55.20 -13.87 -23.06
C ALA A 128 54.52 -12.84 -23.97
N SER A 129 53.37 -13.20 -24.52
CA SER A 129 52.43 -12.28 -25.16
C SER A 129 51.19 -12.10 -24.32
N ILE A 130 50.76 -10.87 -24.12
CA ILE A 130 49.43 -10.56 -23.61
C ILE A 130 48.62 -10.23 -24.84
N ALA A 131 47.86 -11.20 -25.34
CA ALA A 131 46.83 -10.91 -26.31
C ALA A 131 45.90 -9.84 -25.71
N PRO A 132 45.28 -8.97 -26.54
CA PRO A 132 44.07 -8.25 -26.12
C PRO A 132 43.12 -9.25 -25.44
N PRO A 133 42.09 -8.82 -24.68
CA PRO A 133 41.00 -9.74 -24.38
C PRO A 133 40.72 -10.46 -25.68
N THR A 134 40.85 -11.79 -25.70
CA THR A 134 40.53 -12.55 -26.89
C THR A 134 39.10 -12.18 -27.05
N ASP A 135 38.86 -11.29 -28.02
CA ASP A 135 37.55 -10.93 -28.49
C ASP A 135 36.83 -12.26 -28.52
N PRO A 136 35.86 -12.49 -27.61
CA PRO A 136 35.38 -13.83 -27.27
C PRO A 136 35.07 -14.43 -28.61
N THR A 137 35.92 -15.39 -29.01
CA THR A 137 36.30 -15.63 -30.41
C THR A 137 35.19 -15.17 -31.33
N PRO A 138 35.34 -13.99 -31.99
CA PRO A 138 34.26 -13.02 -32.19
C PRO A 138 32.98 -13.76 -32.42
N CYS A 139 32.20 -13.80 -31.34
CA CYS A 139 31.11 -14.74 -31.22
C CYS A 139 30.25 -14.54 -32.48
N THR A 140 30.21 -15.54 -33.37
CA THR A 140 29.58 -15.33 -34.68
C THR A 140 28.11 -15.57 -34.51
N LEU A 141 27.41 -14.53 -34.14
CA LEU A 141 25.97 -14.50 -34.11
C LEU A 141 25.49 -14.05 -35.49
N SER A 142 24.66 -14.86 -36.15
CA SER A 142 24.07 -14.49 -37.43
C SER A 142 22.63 -14.94 -37.49
N VAL A 143 21.71 -13.99 -37.69
CA VAL A 143 20.29 -14.25 -37.90
C VAL A 143 20.13 -14.91 -39.27
N THR A 144 19.61 -16.13 -39.28
CA THR A 144 19.43 -16.91 -40.52
C THR A 144 17.98 -16.93 -40.99
N SER A 145 17.01 -16.69 -40.10
CA SER A 145 15.59 -16.53 -40.43
C SER A 145 14.86 -15.74 -39.32
N PRO A 146 14.06 -14.71 -39.65
CA PRO A 146 13.95 -14.12 -40.99
C PRO A 146 15.26 -13.36 -41.31
N ASN A 147 15.73 -13.39 -42.55
CA ASN A 147 16.95 -12.66 -42.96
C ASN A 147 16.68 -11.62 -44.07
N GLY A 148 15.41 -11.39 -44.44
CA GLY A 148 14.98 -10.30 -45.30
C GLY A 148 14.11 -10.74 -46.48
N GLY A 149 12.98 -10.06 -46.67
CA GLY A 149 12.03 -10.30 -47.76
C GLY A 149 11.00 -11.39 -47.48
N GLU A 150 11.11 -12.09 -46.35
CA GLU A 150 10.12 -13.07 -45.93
C GLU A 150 8.75 -12.42 -45.75
N SER A 151 7.74 -13.21 -46.06
CA SER A 151 6.35 -12.79 -46.00
C SER A 151 5.60 -13.80 -45.14
N TRP A 152 5.48 -13.49 -43.86
CA TRP A 152 4.89 -14.36 -42.87
C TRP A 152 3.44 -13.99 -42.64
N LEU A 153 2.59 -14.96 -42.34
CA LEU A 153 1.19 -14.70 -42.02
C LEU A 153 1.02 -14.55 -40.51
N ALA A 154 0.36 -13.47 -40.09
CA ALA A 154 0.08 -13.24 -38.67
C ALA A 154 -0.67 -14.42 -38.04
N GLY A 155 -0.30 -14.78 -36.80
CA GLY A 155 -0.93 -15.85 -36.02
C GLY A 155 -0.40 -17.27 -36.28
N PHE A 156 0.64 -17.41 -37.11
CA PHE A 156 1.34 -18.68 -37.31
C PHE A 156 2.70 -18.68 -36.60
N ASP A 157 3.15 -19.88 -36.25
CA ASP A 157 4.45 -20.13 -35.65
C ASP A 157 5.53 -20.15 -36.75
N TYR A 158 6.50 -19.26 -36.63
CA TYR A 158 7.67 -19.26 -37.49
C TYR A 158 8.93 -19.43 -36.65
N PRO A 159 9.87 -20.26 -37.11
CA PRO A 159 11.16 -20.33 -36.45
C PRO A 159 11.94 -19.04 -36.70
N ILE A 160 12.37 -18.42 -35.61
CA ILE A 160 13.47 -17.49 -35.60
C ILE A 160 14.73 -18.32 -35.36
N SER A 161 15.61 -18.34 -36.34
CA SER A 161 16.80 -19.20 -36.30
C SER A 161 18.05 -18.37 -36.48
N TRP A 162 19.09 -18.72 -35.74
CA TRP A 162 20.40 -18.09 -35.83
C TRP A 162 21.49 -19.12 -35.68
N THR A 163 22.63 -18.81 -36.28
CA THR A 163 23.86 -19.53 -36.00
C THR A 163 24.65 -18.76 -34.98
N THR A 164 25.19 -19.49 -34.01
CA THR A 164 26.07 -18.98 -32.97
C THR A 164 27.31 -19.87 -32.95
N ASP A 165 28.48 -19.28 -32.82
CA ASP A 165 29.72 -19.99 -32.53
C ASP A 165 30.44 -19.20 -31.45
N GLU A 166 30.78 -19.88 -30.35
CA GLU A 166 31.55 -19.33 -29.23
C GLU A 166 30.93 -18.09 -28.50
N CYS A 167 29.64 -17.76 -28.72
CA CYS A 167 28.85 -16.78 -27.93
C CYS A 167 28.39 -17.33 -26.56
N GLY A 168 27.95 -16.42 -25.67
CA GLY A 168 27.40 -16.76 -24.36
C GLY A 168 26.21 -17.73 -24.41
N PRO A 169 25.87 -18.40 -23.30
CA PRO A 169 24.84 -19.45 -23.25
C PRO A 169 23.41 -18.94 -23.45
N ALA A 170 23.19 -17.62 -23.47
CA ALA A 170 21.87 -17.01 -23.61
C ALA A 170 21.88 -15.77 -24.51
N VAL A 171 20.80 -15.58 -25.25
CA VAL A 171 20.56 -14.43 -26.13
C VAL A 171 19.22 -13.78 -25.84
N ALA A 172 19.09 -12.49 -26.12
CA ALA A 172 17.81 -11.80 -26.28
C ALA A 172 17.42 -11.77 -27.76
N ILE A 173 16.12 -11.82 -28.03
CA ILE A 173 15.55 -11.72 -29.38
C ILE A 173 14.59 -10.55 -29.40
N GLU A 174 14.87 -9.60 -30.28
CA GLU A 174 14.22 -8.30 -30.36
C GLU A 174 13.54 -8.15 -31.73
N LEU A 175 12.33 -7.59 -31.76
CA LEU A 175 11.64 -7.20 -32.98
C LEU A 175 11.81 -5.69 -33.19
N TRP A 176 12.41 -5.30 -34.31
CA TRP A 176 12.68 -3.93 -34.67
C TRP A 176 11.88 -3.50 -35.91
N ARG A 177 11.58 -2.21 -36.03
CA ARG A 177 11.04 -1.57 -37.24
C ARG A 177 11.57 -0.16 -37.34
N ASP A 178 12.01 0.23 -38.53
CA ASP A 178 12.49 1.58 -38.86
C ASP A 178 13.52 2.15 -37.85
N GLY A 179 14.36 1.27 -37.27
CA GLY A 179 15.40 1.63 -36.30
C GLY A 179 14.92 1.85 -34.87
N SER A 180 13.67 1.49 -34.55
CA SER A 180 13.13 1.49 -33.18
C SER A 180 12.75 0.08 -32.74
N LEU A 181 13.00 -0.24 -31.47
CA LEU A 181 12.55 -1.49 -30.85
C LEU A 181 11.03 -1.49 -30.77
N VAL A 182 10.39 -2.49 -31.37
CA VAL A 182 8.93 -2.67 -31.37
C VAL A 182 8.51 -3.53 -30.20
N ALA A 183 9.20 -4.65 -29.97
CA ALA A 183 8.91 -5.58 -28.89
C ALA A 183 10.12 -6.47 -28.62
N MET A 184 10.22 -6.97 -27.40
CA MET A 184 11.07 -8.11 -27.08
C MET A 184 10.31 -9.38 -27.45
N ILE A 185 10.86 -10.19 -28.36
CA ILE A 185 10.33 -11.53 -28.66
C ILE A 185 10.71 -12.49 -27.54
N ALA A 186 11.93 -12.36 -27.01
CA ALA A 186 12.39 -13.03 -25.80
C ALA A 186 13.44 -12.16 -25.10
N ASP A 187 13.23 -11.84 -23.82
CA ASP A 187 14.17 -11.06 -23.00
C ASP A 187 15.44 -11.86 -22.64
N SER A 188 15.31 -13.18 -22.52
CA SER A 188 16.41 -14.12 -22.39
C SER A 188 15.95 -15.51 -22.81
N THR A 189 16.66 -16.12 -23.76
CA THR A 189 16.47 -17.53 -24.17
C THR A 189 17.82 -18.21 -24.27
N ALA A 190 17.83 -19.54 -24.18
CA ALA A 190 19.03 -20.33 -24.43
C ALA A 190 19.58 -20.00 -25.83
N ASN A 191 20.90 -19.87 -25.94
CA ASN A 191 21.59 -19.65 -27.22
C ASN A 191 21.78 -20.98 -27.97
N ASP A 192 20.68 -21.67 -28.27
CA ASP A 192 20.64 -22.99 -28.92
C ASP A 192 20.31 -22.94 -30.42
N GLY A 193 20.16 -21.73 -30.97
CA GLY A 193 20.10 -21.44 -32.41
C GLY A 193 18.70 -21.36 -33.00
N GLU A 194 17.64 -21.58 -32.21
CA GLU A 194 16.28 -21.48 -32.70
C GLU A 194 15.27 -21.16 -31.59
N LEU A 195 14.36 -20.24 -31.87
CA LEU A 195 13.19 -19.97 -31.05
C LEU A 195 11.96 -19.92 -31.95
N VAL A 196 10.94 -20.72 -31.62
CA VAL A 196 9.66 -20.66 -32.33
C VAL A 196 8.90 -19.43 -31.84
N TRP A 197 8.67 -18.50 -32.76
CA TRP A 197 7.90 -17.30 -32.51
C TRP A 197 6.53 -17.41 -33.15
N THR A 198 5.48 -17.36 -32.34
CA THR A 198 4.13 -17.08 -32.85
C THR A 198 4.08 -15.62 -33.26
N ALA A 199 3.93 -15.35 -34.57
CA ALA A 199 3.91 -14.00 -35.11
C ALA A 199 2.58 -13.29 -34.78
N THR A 200 2.35 -12.97 -33.49
CA THR A 200 1.04 -12.57 -32.95
C THR A 200 0.84 -11.05 -32.82
N GLN A 201 1.83 -10.23 -33.16
CA GLN A 201 1.76 -8.77 -33.08
C GLN A 201 1.87 -8.18 -34.49
N VAL A 202 0.82 -7.53 -35.01
CA VAL A 202 0.52 -6.08 -34.89
C VAL A 202 -0.76 -5.82 -35.69
N ALA A 203 -1.85 -5.40 -35.04
CA ALA A 203 -3.17 -5.26 -35.69
C ALA A 203 -3.25 -4.19 -36.80
N ASN A 204 -2.20 -3.39 -37.05
CA ASN A 204 -2.29 -2.21 -37.90
C ASN A 204 -1.13 -1.98 -38.89
N GLN A 205 -0.06 -2.81 -38.93
CA GLN A 205 1.10 -2.54 -39.81
C GLN A 205 1.81 -3.82 -40.28
N ILE A 206 1.99 -3.99 -41.60
CA ILE A 206 2.33 -5.29 -42.21
C ILE A 206 3.79 -5.50 -42.62
N ASN A 207 4.62 -4.45 -42.73
CA ASN A 207 5.94 -4.50 -43.39
C ASN A 207 7.03 -3.73 -42.65
N GLY A 208 8.31 -3.98 -42.95
CA GLY A 208 9.44 -3.22 -42.41
C GLY A 208 10.01 -3.76 -41.09
N TYR A 209 9.67 -4.99 -40.71
CA TYR A 209 10.19 -5.62 -39.51
C TYR A 209 11.58 -6.20 -39.73
N ARG A 210 12.39 -6.22 -38.69
CA ARG A 210 13.66 -6.92 -38.60
C ARG A 210 13.73 -7.64 -37.27
N VAL A 211 14.40 -8.79 -37.23
CA VAL A 211 14.71 -9.48 -35.97
C VAL A 211 16.16 -9.21 -35.65
N ARG A 212 16.43 -8.79 -34.42
CA ARG A 212 17.77 -8.60 -33.88
C ARG A 212 17.99 -9.55 -32.72
N ILE A 213 19.12 -10.25 -32.72
CA ILE A 213 19.50 -11.18 -31.67
C ILE A 213 20.75 -10.62 -31.01
N VAL A 214 20.75 -10.58 -29.69
CA VAL A 214 21.80 -9.96 -28.87
C VAL A 214 22.32 -10.99 -27.88
N ASP A 215 23.62 -11.27 -27.89
CA ASP A 215 24.29 -12.03 -26.84
C ASP A 215 24.17 -11.26 -25.52
N LEU A 216 23.72 -11.92 -24.45
CA LEU A 216 23.51 -11.28 -23.17
C LEU A 216 24.80 -11.16 -22.34
N GLU A 217 25.83 -11.93 -22.68
CA GLU A 217 27.12 -11.94 -21.98
C GLU A 217 28.25 -11.27 -22.79
N GLY A 218 28.00 -10.94 -24.06
CA GLY A 218 28.91 -10.21 -24.96
C GLY A 218 28.25 -8.96 -25.58
N GLU A 219 29.03 -8.08 -26.21
CA GLU A 219 28.47 -6.91 -26.94
C GLU A 219 27.97 -7.25 -28.36
N TYR A 220 27.77 -8.53 -28.66
CA TYR A 220 27.50 -9.03 -30.00
C TYR A 220 26.01 -9.05 -30.29
N ALA A 221 25.62 -8.40 -31.37
CA ALA A 221 24.28 -8.47 -31.87
C ALA A 221 24.32 -8.60 -33.39
N ASP A 222 23.42 -9.40 -33.92
CA ASP A 222 23.16 -9.44 -35.35
C ASP A 222 21.68 -9.18 -35.63
N GLU A 223 21.41 -8.55 -36.75
CA GLU A 223 20.07 -8.21 -37.19
C GLU A 223 19.86 -8.78 -38.59
N SER A 224 18.67 -9.33 -38.84
CA SER A 224 18.27 -9.82 -40.16
C SER A 224 18.70 -8.86 -41.28
N ASP A 225 19.35 -9.34 -42.33
CA ASP A 225 19.99 -8.56 -43.41
C ASP A 225 19.01 -7.63 -44.14
N GLY A 226 17.76 -8.06 -44.30
CA GLY A 226 16.66 -7.28 -44.88
C GLY A 226 15.44 -7.20 -43.97
N THR A 227 14.52 -6.30 -44.31
CA THR A 227 13.22 -6.27 -43.64
C THR A 227 12.34 -7.42 -44.13
N PHE A 228 11.58 -8.05 -43.26
CA PHE A 228 10.48 -8.95 -43.61
C PHE A 228 9.12 -8.26 -43.39
N ARG A 229 8.05 -8.92 -43.86
CA ARG A 229 6.67 -8.47 -43.67
C ARG A 229 5.84 -9.57 -43.02
N VAL A 230 4.98 -9.17 -42.08
CA VAL A 230 3.95 -10.01 -41.48
C VAL A 230 2.61 -9.58 -42.10
N MET A 231 2.17 -10.33 -43.10
CA MET A 231 0.97 -10.06 -43.88
C MET A 231 -0.28 -10.64 -43.18
N PRO A 232 -1.44 -10.01 -43.38
CA PRO A 232 -2.70 -10.73 -43.26
C PRO A 232 -2.77 -11.85 -44.33
N PRO A 233 -3.50 -12.94 -44.10
CA PRO A 233 -3.64 -14.02 -45.09
C PRO A 233 -4.30 -13.54 -46.40
N GLU A 234 -3.74 -13.88 -47.59
CA GLU A 234 -4.33 -13.64 -48.94
C GLU A 234 -4.17 -14.85 -49.92
N ASP A 235 -5.06 -14.96 -50.93
CA ASP A 235 -5.63 -16.19 -51.57
C ASP A 235 -5.23 -16.45 -53.08
N PRO A 236 -5.23 -17.70 -53.65
CA PRO A 236 -4.88 -18.05 -55.04
C PRO A 236 -6.02 -17.99 -56.12
N ALA A 237 -5.70 -18.23 -57.41
CA ALA A 237 -6.51 -17.94 -58.63
C ALA A 237 -8.00 -18.42 -58.67
N PRO A 238 -8.92 -17.71 -59.37
CA PRO A 238 -10.36 -17.86 -59.15
C PRO A 238 -11.00 -19.04 -59.90
N CYS A 239 -11.70 -19.87 -59.13
CA CYS A 239 -12.59 -20.95 -59.55
C CYS A 239 -13.70 -20.53 -60.53
N VAL A 240 -14.11 -21.46 -61.40
CA VAL A 240 -15.29 -21.34 -62.26
C VAL A 240 -16.31 -22.45 -61.93
N LEU A 241 -17.48 -22.05 -61.45
CA LEU A 241 -18.61 -22.93 -61.12
C LEU A 241 -19.81 -22.72 -62.08
N THR A 242 -20.61 -23.75 -62.38
CA THR A 242 -21.83 -23.61 -63.21
C THR A 242 -22.94 -24.58 -62.82
N LEU A 243 -24.13 -24.08 -62.43
CA LEU A 243 -25.30 -24.83 -61.95
C LEU A 243 -26.19 -25.33 -63.11
N SER A 244 -26.49 -26.63 -63.11
CA SER A 244 -27.28 -27.28 -64.17
C SER A 244 -28.71 -27.65 -63.77
N SER A 245 -29.00 -27.92 -62.50
CA SER A 245 -30.37 -28.19 -62.02
C SER A 245 -30.48 -27.94 -60.49
N PRO A 246 -31.58 -27.36 -59.98
CA PRO A 246 -32.67 -26.77 -60.75
C PRO A 246 -32.17 -25.53 -61.50
N ASN A 247 -32.65 -25.32 -62.71
CA ASN A 247 -32.25 -24.16 -63.52
C ASN A 247 -33.44 -23.26 -63.89
N GLY A 248 -34.64 -23.64 -63.44
CA GLY A 248 -35.85 -22.81 -63.41
C GLY A 248 -37.09 -23.50 -63.98
N GLY A 249 -38.23 -23.29 -63.33
CA GLY A 249 -39.54 -23.81 -63.72
C GLY A 249 -39.93 -25.15 -63.07
N GLU A 250 -39.06 -25.76 -62.28
CA GLU A 250 -39.35 -27.02 -61.57
C GLU A 250 -40.40 -26.82 -60.46
N SER A 251 -41.15 -27.88 -60.14
CA SER A 251 -42.14 -27.88 -59.05
C SER A 251 -41.89 -29.04 -58.11
N TRP A 252 -41.40 -28.73 -56.91
CA TRP A 252 -41.03 -29.66 -55.86
C TRP A 252 -42.04 -29.63 -54.71
N THR A 253 -42.01 -30.66 -53.86
CA THR A 253 -42.89 -30.81 -52.70
C THR A 253 -42.05 -30.84 -51.43
N ALA A 254 -42.43 -30.07 -50.42
CA ALA A 254 -41.75 -29.99 -49.14
C ALA A 254 -41.75 -31.36 -48.43
N GLY A 255 -40.60 -31.76 -47.90
CA GLY A 255 -40.36 -33.08 -47.32
C GLY A 255 -39.96 -34.17 -48.34
N THR A 256 -39.79 -33.86 -49.63
CA THR A 256 -39.35 -34.83 -50.67
C THR A 256 -37.96 -34.50 -51.21
N SER A 257 -37.12 -35.53 -51.46
CA SER A 257 -35.73 -35.34 -51.92
C SER A 257 -35.57 -35.26 -53.45
N TYR A 258 -34.76 -34.30 -53.92
CA TYR A 258 -34.43 -34.03 -55.33
C TYR A 258 -32.93 -33.75 -55.50
N PRO A 259 -32.32 -34.06 -56.66
CA PRO A 259 -30.91 -33.73 -56.92
C PRO A 259 -30.72 -32.29 -57.41
N ILE A 260 -29.71 -31.63 -56.86
CA ILE A 260 -29.12 -30.35 -57.29
C ILE A 260 -27.79 -30.69 -57.97
N THR A 261 -27.48 -30.15 -59.15
CA THR A 261 -26.30 -30.56 -59.96
C THR A 261 -25.56 -29.36 -60.57
N TRP A 262 -24.24 -29.43 -60.67
CA TRP A 262 -23.35 -28.39 -61.22
C TRP A 262 -22.04 -28.95 -61.83
N THR A 263 -21.28 -28.12 -62.53
CA THR A 263 -19.93 -28.39 -63.07
C THR A 263 -18.90 -27.39 -62.53
N ARG A 264 -17.61 -27.79 -62.45
CA ARG A 264 -16.53 -26.94 -61.92
C ARG A 264 -15.20 -27.04 -62.68
N SER A 265 -14.39 -25.96 -62.63
CA SER A 265 -12.98 -25.91 -63.05
C SER A 265 -12.16 -25.10 -62.05
N ASP A 266 -10.99 -25.62 -61.63
CA ASP A 266 -10.03 -24.93 -60.75
C ASP A 266 -10.66 -24.41 -59.42
N CYS A 267 -11.63 -25.18 -58.91
CA CYS A 267 -12.40 -24.89 -57.69
C CYS A 267 -12.03 -25.82 -56.53
N GLY A 268 -12.28 -25.37 -55.32
CA GLY A 268 -12.06 -26.14 -54.11
C GLY A 268 -12.89 -27.41 -54.00
N GLN A 269 -12.53 -28.25 -53.02
CA GLN A 269 -13.10 -29.60 -52.87
C GLN A 269 -14.53 -29.61 -52.34
N THR A 270 -15.05 -28.50 -51.84
CA THR A 270 -16.37 -28.39 -51.21
C THR A 270 -17.13 -27.15 -51.65
N VAL A 271 -18.45 -27.25 -51.71
CA VAL A 271 -19.37 -26.14 -52.01
C VAL A 271 -20.41 -25.95 -50.91
N SER A 272 -20.91 -24.73 -50.73
CA SER A 272 -22.20 -24.49 -50.09
C SER A 272 -23.29 -24.49 -51.16
N ILE A 273 -24.49 -24.86 -50.73
CA ILE A 273 -25.70 -24.82 -51.53
C ILE A 273 -26.74 -24.08 -50.73
N GLU A 274 -27.36 -23.10 -51.35
CA GLU A 274 -28.27 -22.17 -50.70
C GLU A 274 -29.55 -22.04 -51.51
N LEU A 275 -30.65 -21.89 -50.80
CA LEU A 275 -31.95 -21.56 -51.35
C LEU A 275 -32.16 -20.05 -51.25
N TRP A 276 -32.45 -19.42 -52.37
CA TRP A 276 -32.66 -17.99 -52.53
C TRP A 276 -34.09 -17.70 -52.99
N ARG A 277 -34.62 -16.53 -52.64
CA ARG A 277 -35.94 -16.06 -53.09
C ARG A 277 -35.98 -14.53 -53.13
N ALA A 278 -36.50 -13.97 -54.21
CA ALA A 278 -36.61 -12.51 -54.40
C ALA A 278 -35.29 -11.73 -54.15
N GLY A 279 -34.15 -12.35 -54.46
CA GLY A 279 -32.83 -11.74 -54.30
C GLY A 279 -32.21 -11.86 -52.90
N ALA A 280 -32.83 -12.59 -51.97
CA ALA A 280 -32.30 -12.86 -50.64
C ALA A 280 -32.13 -14.37 -50.39
N GLN A 281 -31.08 -14.76 -49.67
CA GLN A 281 -30.92 -16.12 -49.16
C GLN A 281 -31.99 -16.39 -48.10
N VAL A 282 -32.72 -17.48 -48.26
CA VAL A 282 -33.80 -17.87 -47.35
C VAL A 282 -33.46 -19.12 -46.55
N ALA A 283 -32.68 -20.07 -47.08
CA ALA A 283 -32.13 -21.16 -46.30
C ALA A 283 -30.79 -21.64 -46.86
N THR A 284 -29.96 -22.21 -45.99
CA THR A 284 -28.78 -22.98 -46.40
C THR A 284 -29.21 -24.44 -46.56
N ILE A 285 -29.09 -24.96 -47.78
CA ILE A 285 -29.42 -26.35 -48.12
C ILE A 285 -28.32 -27.30 -47.63
N ALA A 286 -27.06 -26.93 -47.92
CA ALA A 286 -25.88 -27.61 -47.41
C ALA A 286 -24.82 -26.54 -47.16
N GLY A 287 -24.37 -26.40 -45.91
CA GLY A 287 -23.34 -25.42 -45.56
C GLY A 287 -21.96 -25.80 -46.10
N SER A 288 -21.71 -27.10 -46.27
CA SER A 288 -20.54 -27.66 -46.93
C SER A 288 -20.84 -29.08 -47.38
N THR A 289 -20.59 -29.36 -48.66
CA THR A 289 -20.68 -30.69 -49.24
C THR A 289 -19.61 -30.87 -50.31
N ALA A 290 -19.31 -32.10 -50.68
CA ALA A 290 -18.30 -32.38 -51.69
C ALA A 290 -18.64 -31.68 -53.02
N ASN A 291 -17.65 -31.03 -53.64
CA ASN A 291 -17.77 -30.39 -54.94
C ASN A 291 -17.64 -31.44 -56.06
N ASP A 292 -18.46 -32.49 -56.01
CA ASP A 292 -18.42 -33.63 -56.97
C ASP A 292 -19.47 -33.51 -58.09
N GLY A 293 -20.24 -32.41 -58.09
CA GLY A 293 -21.17 -32.01 -59.13
C GLY A 293 -22.63 -32.38 -58.87
N SER A 294 -22.97 -32.99 -57.72
CA SER A 294 -24.36 -33.28 -57.37
C SER A 294 -24.63 -33.36 -55.86
N TYR A 295 -25.78 -32.89 -55.40
CA TYR A 295 -26.24 -33.01 -54.02
C TYR A 295 -27.73 -33.37 -53.96
N THR A 296 -28.10 -34.36 -53.14
CA THR A 296 -29.52 -34.74 -52.95
C THR A 296 -30.11 -33.96 -51.78
N TRP A 297 -31.13 -33.15 -52.05
CA TRP A 297 -31.77 -32.28 -51.06
C TRP A 297 -33.24 -32.63 -50.85
N THR A 298 -33.64 -32.85 -49.59
CA THR A 298 -35.05 -32.87 -49.18
C THR A 298 -35.61 -31.46 -49.17
N ALA A 299 -36.38 -31.12 -50.21
CA ALA A 299 -36.92 -29.78 -50.40
C ALA A 299 -37.73 -29.34 -49.18
N ALA A 300 -37.52 -28.12 -48.69
CA ALA A 300 -38.24 -27.54 -47.57
C ALA A 300 -38.65 -26.10 -47.92
N GLN A 301 -39.82 -25.67 -47.44
CA GLN A 301 -40.25 -24.29 -47.58
C GLN A 301 -39.57 -23.42 -46.52
N VAL A 302 -39.31 -22.17 -46.87
CA VAL A 302 -38.86 -21.17 -45.91
C VAL A 302 -39.94 -20.09 -45.77
N GLY A 303 -40.33 -19.81 -44.54
CA GLY A 303 -41.35 -18.79 -44.24
C GLY A 303 -42.74 -19.11 -44.81
N GLY A 304 -43.05 -20.40 -45.04
CA GLY A 304 -44.34 -20.87 -45.59
C GLY A 304 -44.60 -20.50 -47.05
N GLN A 305 -43.56 -20.08 -47.77
CA GLN A 305 -43.68 -19.59 -49.15
C GLN A 305 -43.54 -20.73 -50.15
N SER A 306 -44.31 -20.73 -51.23
CA SER A 306 -44.34 -21.87 -52.16
C SER A 306 -43.68 -21.64 -53.53
N ALA A 307 -43.36 -20.41 -53.89
CA ALA A 307 -42.90 -20.08 -55.24
C ALA A 307 -41.87 -18.96 -55.25
N GLY A 308 -41.01 -18.92 -56.27
CA GLY A 308 -40.02 -17.84 -56.45
C GLY A 308 -38.61 -18.22 -55.98
N TYR A 309 -38.37 -19.50 -55.73
CA TYR A 309 -37.09 -20.00 -55.24
C TYR A 309 -36.05 -20.11 -56.34
N LYS A 310 -34.77 -19.94 -56.01
CA LYS A 310 -33.60 -20.26 -56.83
C LYS A 310 -32.60 -21.02 -55.97
N VAL A 311 -31.75 -21.84 -56.58
CA VAL A 311 -30.61 -22.42 -55.89
C VAL A 311 -29.35 -21.67 -56.30
N ARG A 312 -28.48 -21.42 -55.33
CA ARG A 312 -27.14 -20.91 -55.53
C ARG A 312 -26.14 -21.94 -55.02
N VAL A 313 -25.06 -22.15 -55.77
CA VAL A 313 -23.93 -22.97 -55.33
C VAL A 313 -22.69 -22.11 -55.32
N THR A 314 -21.97 -22.17 -54.22
CA THR A 314 -20.76 -21.37 -53.95
C THR A 314 -19.62 -22.32 -53.63
N ASP A 315 -18.51 -22.23 -54.36
CA ASP A 315 -17.29 -22.91 -53.93
C ASP A 315 -16.80 -22.31 -52.62
N LEU A 316 -16.59 -23.15 -51.61
CA LEU A 316 -16.25 -22.67 -50.26
C LEU A 316 -14.80 -22.25 -50.10
N GLU A 317 -13.94 -22.65 -51.04
CA GLU A 317 -12.53 -22.29 -51.01
C GLU A 317 -12.31 -20.94 -51.71
N SER A 318 -12.92 -20.76 -52.89
CA SER A 318 -12.70 -19.59 -53.74
C SER A 318 -13.85 -18.58 -53.78
N GLU A 319 -14.97 -18.87 -53.12
CA GLU A 319 -16.22 -18.11 -53.15
C GLU A 319 -16.84 -17.89 -54.54
N SER A 320 -16.43 -18.66 -55.54
CA SER A 320 -17.04 -18.59 -56.86
C SER A 320 -18.48 -19.11 -56.83
N VAL A 321 -19.39 -18.33 -57.40
CA VAL A 321 -20.84 -18.57 -57.31
C VAL A 321 -21.45 -18.81 -58.69
N ASP A 322 -22.38 -19.77 -58.77
CA ASP A 322 -23.41 -19.76 -59.81
C ASP A 322 -24.81 -19.99 -59.25
N GLU A 323 -25.84 -19.48 -59.94
CA GLU A 323 -27.24 -19.49 -59.49
C GLU A 323 -28.17 -19.98 -60.60
N SER A 324 -29.30 -20.62 -60.23
CA SER A 324 -30.34 -21.03 -61.17
C SER A 324 -30.79 -19.87 -62.06
N ASN A 325 -30.90 -20.11 -63.37
CA ASN A 325 -31.25 -19.10 -64.36
C ASN A 325 -32.65 -18.50 -64.13
N ALA A 326 -33.63 -19.33 -63.74
CA ALA A 326 -34.98 -18.89 -63.40
C ALA A 326 -35.50 -19.52 -62.09
N VAL A 327 -36.64 -19.03 -61.61
CA VAL A 327 -37.23 -19.47 -60.33
C VAL A 327 -37.98 -20.81 -60.45
N PHE A 328 -38.08 -21.55 -59.35
CA PHE A 328 -38.85 -22.80 -59.19
C PHE A 328 -39.78 -22.73 -57.95
N THR A 329 -40.62 -23.77 -57.74
CA THR A 329 -41.64 -23.81 -56.66
C THR A 329 -41.46 -25.00 -55.71
N ILE A 330 -41.80 -24.84 -54.42
CA ILE A 330 -41.79 -25.88 -53.37
C ILE A 330 -43.14 -25.83 -52.61
N ALA A 331 -44.01 -26.84 -52.70
CA ALA A 331 -45.35 -26.83 -52.07
C ALA A 331 -45.36 -27.43 -50.63
N PRO A 332 -46.25 -27.01 -49.69
CA PRO A 332 -46.21 -27.45 -48.28
C PRO A 332 -46.64 -28.92 -48.07
N PRO A 333 -46.21 -29.59 -46.97
CA PRO A 333 -46.73 -30.89 -46.53
C PRO A 333 -48.08 -30.71 -45.80
N VAL A 334 -48.90 -31.76 -45.68
CA VAL A 334 -50.24 -31.68 -45.07
C VAL A 334 -50.33 -32.53 -43.76
N GLY A 335 -50.40 -31.91 -42.54
CA GLY A 335 -50.59 -32.54 -41.18
C GLY A 335 -50.56 -31.58 -39.92
N PRO A 336 -51.03 -31.96 -38.68
CA PRO A 336 -51.75 -31.11 -37.65
C PRO A 336 -50.98 -30.53 -36.39
N ASP A 337 -51.59 -29.55 -35.66
CA ASP A 337 -51.05 -28.61 -34.61
C ASP A 337 -50.72 -29.14 -33.17
N CYS A 338 -49.62 -28.68 -32.52
CA CYS A 338 -49.22 -28.94 -31.09
C CYS A 338 -49.19 -27.65 -30.21
N GLY A 339 -49.30 -27.77 -28.87
CA GLY A 339 -49.50 -26.65 -27.92
C GLY A 339 -48.40 -26.45 -26.83
N LEU A 340 -47.31 -25.79 -27.21
CA LEU A 340 -46.15 -25.43 -26.36
C LEU A 340 -46.31 -24.02 -25.73
N THR A 341 -45.83 -23.79 -24.50
CA THR A 341 -45.98 -22.53 -23.73
C THR A 341 -44.82 -22.30 -22.76
N LEU A 342 -44.12 -21.16 -22.87
CA LEU A 342 -43.02 -20.74 -22.01
C LEU A 342 -43.53 -20.09 -20.71
N THR A 343 -42.92 -20.45 -19.58
CA THR A 343 -43.36 -20.02 -18.24
C THR A 343 -42.31 -19.21 -17.47
N SER A 344 -41.01 -19.35 -17.74
CA SER A 344 -39.95 -18.49 -17.19
C SER A 344 -38.72 -18.49 -18.11
N PRO A 345 -38.09 -17.32 -18.37
CA PRO A 345 -38.58 -15.99 -18.03
C PRO A 345 -39.81 -15.69 -18.90
N ASN A 346 -40.82 -15.05 -18.32
CA ASN A 346 -42.04 -14.67 -19.05
C ASN A 346 -42.28 -13.17 -19.07
N GLY A 347 -41.41 -12.37 -18.45
CA GLY A 347 -41.45 -10.92 -18.50
C GLY A 347 -41.13 -10.22 -17.18
N GLY A 348 -40.19 -9.27 -17.22
CA GLY A 348 -39.86 -8.40 -16.08
C GLY A 348 -38.82 -8.98 -15.11
N GLU A 349 -38.30 -10.18 -15.36
CA GLU A 349 -37.22 -10.76 -14.55
C GLU A 349 -35.90 -9.99 -14.73
N SER A 350 -35.08 -10.00 -13.69
CA SER A 350 -33.74 -9.39 -13.69
C SER A 350 -32.71 -10.45 -13.33
N TRP A 351 -31.91 -10.85 -14.32
CA TRP A 351 -30.83 -11.83 -14.18
C TRP A 351 -29.48 -11.11 -14.21
N VAL A 352 -28.43 -11.78 -13.72
CA VAL A 352 -27.05 -11.26 -13.77
C VAL A 352 -26.23 -12.15 -14.70
N ALA A 353 -25.47 -11.55 -15.60
CA ALA A 353 -24.61 -12.31 -16.51
C ALA A 353 -23.55 -13.08 -15.72
N GLY A 354 -23.35 -14.35 -16.05
CA GLY A 354 -22.48 -15.28 -15.32
C GLY A 354 -23.19 -16.10 -14.24
N GLU A 355 -24.42 -15.74 -13.82
CA GLU A 355 -25.22 -16.55 -12.90
C GLU A 355 -26.09 -17.57 -13.62
N SER A 356 -26.38 -18.70 -12.95
CA SER A 356 -27.22 -19.77 -13.50
C SER A 356 -28.69 -19.61 -13.09
N HIS A 357 -29.59 -19.62 -14.06
CA HIS A 357 -31.04 -19.49 -13.89
C HIS A 357 -31.78 -20.60 -14.63
N ALA A 358 -33.00 -20.93 -14.18
CA ALA A 358 -33.85 -21.93 -14.85
C ALA A 358 -34.79 -21.28 -15.87
N ILE A 359 -34.80 -21.84 -17.08
CA ILE A 359 -35.77 -21.58 -18.15
C ILE A 359 -36.83 -22.68 -18.08
N THR A 360 -38.12 -22.35 -18.03
CA THR A 360 -39.20 -23.34 -17.85
C THR A 360 -40.35 -23.18 -18.84
N TRP A 361 -41.01 -24.28 -19.22
CA TRP A 361 -42.17 -24.33 -20.13
C TRP A 361 -43.17 -25.44 -19.70
N ASN A 362 -44.37 -25.48 -20.29
CA ASN A 362 -45.35 -26.53 -19.99
C ASN A 362 -44.95 -27.88 -20.61
N GLU A 363 -45.14 -28.97 -19.86
CA GLU A 363 -45.14 -30.31 -20.44
C GLU A 363 -46.31 -30.39 -21.43
N SER A 364 -46.02 -30.63 -22.71
CA SER A 364 -46.98 -30.61 -23.83
C SER A 364 -46.90 -31.91 -24.64
N ASP A 365 -47.97 -32.25 -25.37
CA ASP A 365 -47.99 -33.40 -26.30
C ASP A 365 -47.16 -33.16 -27.59
N CYS A 366 -46.25 -32.19 -27.54
CA CYS A 366 -45.31 -31.86 -28.61
C CYS A 366 -44.17 -32.90 -28.66
N GLY A 367 -43.23 -32.76 -29.60
CA GLY A 367 -42.10 -33.67 -29.75
C GLY A 367 -41.23 -33.83 -28.50
N GLU A 368 -40.33 -34.83 -28.53
CA GLU A 368 -39.47 -35.20 -27.40
C GLU A 368 -38.37 -34.16 -27.10
N GLU A 369 -38.14 -33.22 -28.01
CA GLU A 369 -37.01 -32.30 -27.98
C GLU A 369 -37.45 -30.87 -28.35
N VAL A 370 -36.91 -29.89 -27.63
CA VAL A 370 -37.12 -28.45 -27.88
C VAL A 370 -35.79 -27.73 -28.09
N ALA A 371 -35.81 -26.64 -28.84
CA ALA A 371 -34.74 -25.65 -28.89
C ALA A 371 -35.09 -24.43 -28.05
N LEU A 372 -34.06 -23.82 -27.46
CA LEU A 372 -34.16 -22.59 -26.65
C LEU A 372 -33.34 -21.48 -27.31
N GLU A 373 -33.98 -20.34 -27.55
CA GLU A 373 -33.34 -19.20 -28.19
C GLU A 373 -33.56 -17.91 -27.39
N LEU A 374 -32.50 -17.13 -27.23
CA LEU A 374 -32.54 -15.76 -26.73
C LEU A 374 -32.71 -14.81 -27.91
N TRP A 375 -33.67 -13.91 -27.80
CA TRP A 375 -34.01 -12.90 -28.77
C TRP A 375 -33.84 -11.52 -28.15
N ARG A 376 -33.47 -10.53 -28.97
CA ARG A 376 -33.40 -9.13 -28.56
C ARG A 376 -33.91 -8.24 -29.68
N ALA A 377 -34.81 -7.32 -29.33
CA ALA A 377 -35.41 -6.38 -30.28
C ALA A 377 -35.95 -7.04 -31.57
N GLY A 378 -36.50 -8.25 -31.45
CA GLY A 378 -37.05 -9.02 -32.60
C GLY A 378 -36.02 -9.73 -33.47
N THR A 379 -34.74 -9.78 -33.06
CA THR A 379 -33.67 -10.54 -33.74
C THR A 379 -33.11 -11.63 -32.84
N LYS A 380 -32.73 -12.78 -33.40
CA LYS A 380 -32.11 -13.87 -32.62
C LYS A 380 -30.73 -13.42 -32.16
N ALA A 381 -30.56 -13.37 -30.84
CA ALA A 381 -29.33 -12.94 -30.20
C ALA A 381 -28.40 -14.13 -29.91
N LEU A 382 -28.95 -15.23 -29.41
CA LEU A 382 -28.18 -16.42 -29.03
C LEU A 382 -29.07 -17.68 -29.12
N THR A 383 -28.53 -18.79 -29.61
CA THR A 383 -29.13 -20.10 -29.38
C THR A 383 -28.61 -20.61 -28.04
N ILE A 384 -29.50 -20.68 -27.04
CA ILE A 384 -29.18 -21.12 -25.68
C ILE A 384 -28.96 -22.63 -25.67
N SER A 385 -29.85 -23.36 -26.35
CA SER A 385 -29.69 -24.77 -26.64
C SER A 385 -30.33 -25.08 -27.99
N ALA A 386 -29.58 -25.74 -28.88
CA ALA A 386 -30.10 -26.17 -30.18
C ALA A 386 -31.00 -27.42 -30.06
N ASN A 387 -30.86 -28.16 -28.96
CA ASN A 387 -31.66 -29.35 -28.64
C ASN A 387 -31.53 -29.64 -27.14
N THR A 388 -32.66 -29.69 -26.43
CA THR A 388 -32.78 -30.20 -25.07
C THR A 388 -34.05 -31.05 -24.96
N PRO A 389 -34.08 -32.07 -24.08
CA PRO A 389 -35.32 -32.81 -23.82
C PRO A 389 -36.48 -31.87 -23.49
N ASN A 390 -37.67 -32.19 -24.00
CA ASN A 390 -38.91 -31.47 -23.70
C ASN A 390 -39.47 -31.88 -22.31
N ASP A 391 -38.68 -31.71 -21.25
CA ASP A 391 -39.00 -32.11 -19.87
C ASP A 391 -39.40 -30.93 -18.96
N GLY A 392 -39.61 -29.75 -19.56
CA GLY A 392 -40.20 -28.57 -18.91
C GLY A 392 -39.21 -27.62 -18.25
N SER A 393 -37.89 -27.90 -18.22
CA SER A 393 -36.89 -27.00 -17.61
C SER A 393 -35.48 -27.13 -18.19
N TYR A 394 -34.74 -26.03 -18.23
CA TYR A 394 -33.31 -26.00 -18.62
C TYR A 394 -32.53 -24.98 -17.78
N THR A 395 -31.42 -25.41 -17.18
CA THR A 395 -30.53 -24.50 -16.43
C THR A 395 -29.57 -23.80 -17.39
N TRP A 396 -29.58 -22.48 -17.39
CA TRP A 396 -28.76 -21.64 -18.25
C TRP A 396 -27.94 -20.63 -17.46
N THR A 397 -26.64 -20.55 -17.74
CA THR A 397 -25.80 -19.45 -17.27
C THR A 397 -26.05 -18.23 -18.15
N ALA A 398 -26.76 -17.23 -17.60
CA ALA A 398 -27.20 -16.07 -18.35
C ALA A 398 -25.99 -15.29 -18.91
N ALA A 399 -26.07 -14.87 -20.17
CA ALA A 399 -25.03 -14.10 -20.82
C ALA A 399 -25.64 -12.88 -21.52
N GLN A 400 -25.00 -11.72 -21.36
CA GLN A 400 -25.35 -10.55 -22.15
C GLN A 400 -24.89 -10.74 -23.60
N VAL A 401 -25.76 -10.41 -24.55
CA VAL A 401 -25.42 -10.40 -25.97
C VAL A 401 -25.23 -8.95 -26.41
N GLY A 402 -24.03 -8.61 -26.87
CA GLY A 402 -23.67 -7.26 -27.31
C GLY A 402 -23.49 -6.25 -26.17
N GLY A 403 -23.28 -6.69 -24.92
CA GLY A 403 -23.04 -5.82 -23.75
C GLY A 403 -24.25 -5.03 -23.28
N GLN A 404 -25.46 -5.51 -23.58
CA GLN A 404 -26.70 -4.78 -23.33
C GLN A 404 -27.47 -5.40 -22.17
N SER A 405 -28.11 -4.58 -21.33
CA SER A 405 -28.78 -5.08 -20.12
C SER A 405 -30.27 -5.35 -20.26
N SER A 406 -30.91 -4.90 -21.34
CA SER A 406 -32.36 -4.95 -21.50
C SER A 406 -32.81 -5.28 -22.93
N GLY A 407 -34.09 -5.65 -23.05
CA GLY A 407 -34.76 -5.95 -24.32
C GLY A 407 -34.73 -7.43 -24.71
N TYR A 408 -34.47 -8.33 -23.76
CA TYR A 408 -34.37 -9.77 -24.02
C TYR A 408 -35.73 -10.46 -23.99
N ARG A 409 -35.94 -11.38 -24.92
CA ARG A 409 -37.07 -12.32 -25.02
C ARG A 409 -36.52 -13.73 -25.12
N LEU A 410 -37.24 -14.72 -24.60
CA LEU A 410 -36.85 -16.12 -24.74
C LEU A 410 -37.89 -16.88 -25.56
N ARG A 411 -37.44 -17.78 -26.42
CA ARG A 411 -38.29 -18.70 -27.20
C ARG A 411 -37.99 -20.13 -26.86
N VAL A 412 -39.05 -20.94 -26.81
CA VAL A 412 -39.01 -22.40 -26.81
C VAL A 412 -39.69 -22.90 -28.08
N ILE A 413 -39.05 -23.83 -28.79
CA ILE A 413 -39.48 -24.32 -30.11
C ILE A 413 -39.45 -25.84 -30.08
N ASP A 414 -40.57 -26.49 -30.36
CA ASP A 414 -40.62 -27.95 -30.55
C ASP A 414 -39.95 -28.34 -31.87
N LEU A 415 -38.95 -29.21 -31.80
CA LEU A 415 -38.16 -29.60 -32.96
C LEU A 415 -38.90 -30.56 -33.91
N THR A 416 -40.04 -31.11 -33.49
CA THR A 416 -40.82 -32.04 -34.31
C THR A 416 -41.92 -31.34 -35.10
N SER A 417 -42.66 -30.44 -34.46
CA SER A 417 -43.84 -29.78 -35.03
C SER A 417 -43.61 -28.31 -35.42
N ASP A 418 -42.46 -27.73 -35.09
CA ASP A 418 -42.16 -26.29 -35.19
C ASP A 418 -43.10 -25.39 -34.36
N ALA A 419 -43.91 -25.96 -33.46
CA ALA A 419 -44.68 -25.16 -32.53
C ALA A 419 -43.74 -24.40 -31.60
N LEU A 420 -44.02 -23.11 -31.35
CA LEU A 420 -43.19 -22.27 -30.52
C LEU A 420 -44.01 -21.38 -29.62
N ASP A 421 -43.39 -20.97 -28.52
CA ASP A 421 -43.87 -19.87 -27.68
C ASP A 421 -42.72 -18.92 -27.33
N GLU A 422 -43.06 -17.67 -27.02
CA GLU A 422 -42.12 -16.61 -26.64
C GLU A 422 -42.55 -15.96 -25.32
N SER A 423 -41.59 -15.49 -24.51
CA SER A 423 -41.88 -14.74 -23.28
C SER A 423 -42.81 -13.55 -23.53
N ASN A 424 -43.78 -13.33 -22.63
CA ASN A 424 -44.83 -12.30 -22.76
C ASN A 424 -44.32 -10.86 -22.55
N ALA A 425 -43.36 -10.65 -21.65
CA ALA A 425 -42.53 -9.45 -21.37
C ALA A 425 -41.08 -9.50 -21.88
N ASP A 426 -40.42 -8.34 -21.99
CA ASP A 426 -38.95 -8.28 -22.02
C ASP A 426 -38.44 -8.59 -20.60
N PHE A 427 -37.29 -9.25 -20.48
CA PHE A 427 -36.53 -9.38 -19.24
C PHE A 427 -35.14 -8.72 -19.37
N THR A 428 -34.43 -8.58 -18.25
CA THR A 428 -33.12 -7.92 -18.18
C THR A 428 -32.02 -8.89 -17.74
N ILE A 429 -30.81 -8.71 -18.29
CA ILE A 429 -29.60 -9.43 -17.89
C ILE A 429 -28.54 -8.37 -17.59
N ALA A 430 -28.26 -8.07 -16.33
CA ALA A 430 -27.26 -7.08 -15.91
C ALA A 430 -25.83 -7.60 -16.15
N ALA A 431 -24.85 -6.69 -16.25
CA ALA A 431 -23.45 -7.07 -16.37
C ALA A 431 -22.97 -7.72 -15.05
N PRO A 432 -21.95 -8.61 -15.09
CA PRO A 432 -21.30 -9.06 -13.88
C PRO A 432 -20.64 -7.84 -13.21
N ILE A 433 -20.63 -7.81 -11.88
CA ILE A 433 -19.76 -6.90 -11.12
C ILE A 433 -18.33 -7.50 -11.22
N ASP A 434 -17.38 -6.72 -11.76
CA ASP A 434 -15.99 -7.10 -12.07
C ASP A 434 -15.19 -7.44 -10.78
N PRO A 435 -14.31 -8.47 -10.75
CA PRO A 435 -13.29 -8.60 -9.69
C PRO A 435 -12.38 -7.37 -9.69
N THR A 436 -12.07 -6.88 -8.50
CA THR A 436 -11.43 -5.59 -8.23
C THR A 436 -10.06 -5.41 -8.92
N PRO A 437 -9.77 -4.24 -9.52
CA PRO A 437 -8.44 -3.92 -10.02
C PRO A 437 -7.40 -3.84 -8.88
N CYS A 438 -6.10 -3.96 -9.19
CA CYS A 438 -5.03 -3.65 -8.23
C CYS A 438 -5.28 -2.24 -7.66
N GLU A 439 -5.59 -2.18 -6.37
CA GLU A 439 -5.73 -0.97 -5.60
C GLU A 439 -4.43 -0.78 -4.82
N LEU A 440 -3.79 0.38 -5.00
CA LEU A 440 -2.61 0.77 -4.27
C LEU A 440 -2.90 2.09 -3.56
N ALA A 441 -2.62 2.15 -2.26
CA ALA A 441 -2.76 3.36 -1.46
C ALA A 441 -1.52 3.55 -0.59
N VAL A 442 -0.84 4.68 -0.73
CA VAL A 442 0.25 5.05 0.20
C VAL A 442 -0.38 5.49 1.53
N THR A 443 -0.03 4.80 2.61
CA THR A 443 -0.59 5.02 3.95
C THR A 443 0.33 5.83 4.86
N VAL A 444 1.66 5.80 4.64
CA VAL A 444 2.61 6.69 5.32
C VAL A 444 3.64 7.21 4.29
N PRO A 445 3.84 8.53 4.17
CA PRO A 445 3.11 9.58 4.87
C PRO A 445 1.63 9.61 4.42
N ALA A 446 0.72 9.98 5.32
CA ALA A 446 -0.70 10.18 5.05
C ALA A 446 -0.98 11.64 4.65
N GLY A 447 -0.08 12.57 4.97
CA GLY A 447 -0.20 14.02 4.75
C GLY A 447 -0.16 14.80 6.06
N GLY A 448 0.52 15.95 6.06
CA GLY A 448 0.65 16.84 7.21
C GLY A 448 1.71 16.43 8.23
N GLU A 449 2.46 15.35 7.97
CA GLU A 449 3.61 14.98 8.79
C GLU A 449 4.74 15.99 8.64
N THR A 450 5.46 16.21 9.74
CA THR A 450 6.78 16.86 9.72
C THR A 450 7.82 15.79 10.00
N TRP A 451 8.46 15.32 8.94
CA TRP A 451 9.66 14.51 9.00
C TRP A 451 10.85 15.43 9.23
N VAL A 452 11.84 14.92 9.92
CA VAL A 452 13.07 15.64 10.25
C VAL A 452 14.15 15.09 9.35
N GLU A 453 14.91 15.99 8.70
CA GLU A 453 15.99 15.59 7.82
C GLU A 453 16.97 14.62 8.50
N GLY A 454 17.35 13.57 7.78
CA GLY A 454 18.24 12.51 8.19
C GLY A 454 17.57 11.32 8.89
N LEU A 455 16.38 11.47 9.46
CA LEU A 455 15.79 10.40 10.29
C LEU A 455 15.11 9.32 9.47
N ASP A 456 15.16 8.09 9.97
CA ASP A 456 14.45 6.96 9.40
C ASP A 456 12.93 7.08 9.65
N TYR A 457 12.16 7.10 8.58
CA TYR A 457 10.71 7.03 8.60
C TYR A 457 10.23 5.84 7.78
N PRO A 458 9.21 5.11 8.25
CA PRO A 458 8.56 4.11 7.43
C PRO A 458 7.74 4.82 6.35
N ILE A 459 7.90 4.38 5.11
CA ILE A 459 6.98 4.60 4.00
C ILE A 459 6.13 3.35 3.93
N THR A 460 4.81 3.45 4.09
CA THR A 460 3.93 2.27 4.05
C THR A 460 2.87 2.43 2.99
N TRP A 461 2.40 1.31 2.46
CA TRP A 461 1.33 1.27 1.48
C TRP A 461 0.50 0.00 1.67
N GLU A 462 -0.75 0.08 1.26
CA GLU A 462 -1.64 -1.06 1.14
C GLU A 462 -1.83 -1.37 -0.34
N THR A 463 -1.76 -2.65 -0.67
CA THR A 463 -2.01 -3.17 -2.01
C THR A 463 -3.04 -4.29 -1.95
N SER A 464 -3.95 -4.32 -2.93
CA SER A 464 -4.84 -5.46 -3.15
C SER A 464 -4.22 -6.40 -4.19
N ASP A 465 -4.96 -6.85 -5.20
CA ASP A 465 -4.57 -7.79 -6.27
C ASP A 465 -3.43 -7.25 -7.19
N CYS A 466 -2.32 -6.80 -6.59
CA CYS A 466 -1.13 -6.19 -7.17
C CYS A 466 0.06 -7.17 -7.19
N GLY A 467 1.13 -6.82 -7.91
CA GLY A 467 2.32 -7.65 -8.07
C GLY A 467 3.21 -7.72 -6.83
N THR A 468 4.38 -8.37 -6.96
CA THR A 468 5.27 -8.64 -5.81
C THR A 468 6.30 -7.54 -5.51
N ALA A 469 6.39 -6.48 -6.31
CA ALA A 469 7.41 -5.45 -6.14
C ALA A 469 6.90 -4.05 -6.50
N VAL A 470 7.41 -3.02 -5.81
CA VAL A 470 7.08 -1.61 -6.03
C VAL A 470 8.34 -0.74 -6.22
N SER A 471 8.18 0.43 -6.84
CA SER A 471 9.15 1.53 -6.80
C SER A 471 8.64 2.69 -5.93
N ILE A 472 9.56 3.48 -5.37
CA ILE A 472 9.25 4.59 -4.45
C ILE A 472 10.01 5.84 -4.87
N LEU A 473 9.29 6.94 -5.10
CA LEU A 473 9.84 8.25 -5.43
C LEU A 473 9.44 9.30 -4.39
N LEU A 474 10.33 10.28 -4.16
CA LEU A 474 10.01 11.54 -3.51
C LEU A 474 9.74 12.59 -4.59
N LEU A 475 8.57 13.22 -4.54
CA LEU A 475 8.14 14.26 -5.47
C LEU A 475 7.94 15.59 -4.74
N ARG A 476 8.17 16.69 -5.46
CA ARG A 476 7.89 18.06 -5.03
C ARG A 476 7.66 18.95 -6.25
N ASP A 477 6.68 19.85 -6.18
CA ASP A 477 6.31 20.70 -7.31
C ASP A 477 7.48 21.51 -7.87
N GLY A 478 7.68 21.41 -9.19
CA GLY A 478 8.75 22.10 -9.91
C GLY A 478 10.16 21.55 -9.68
N ALA A 479 10.34 20.46 -8.93
CA ALA A 479 11.60 19.75 -8.74
C ALA A 479 11.63 18.42 -9.52
N ALA A 480 12.84 17.93 -9.84
CA ALA A 480 12.99 16.59 -10.39
C ALA A 480 12.64 15.53 -9.32
N PRO A 481 11.92 14.45 -9.68
CA PRO A 481 11.70 13.30 -8.79
C PRO A 481 13.02 12.72 -8.28
N LEU A 482 13.07 12.38 -6.99
CA LEU A 482 14.13 11.55 -6.44
C LEU A 482 13.65 10.12 -6.34
N THR A 483 14.46 9.18 -6.78
CA THR A 483 14.28 7.75 -6.49
C THR A 483 14.72 7.44 -5.06
N ILE A 484 13.78 7.04 -4.20
CA ILE A 484 14.05 6.49 -2.87
C ILE A 484 14.40 5.00 -2.99
N ALA A 485 13.61 4.27 -3.76
CA ALA A 485 13.85 2.87 -4.10
C ALA A 485 13.41 2.61 -5.55
N ALA A 486 14.31 2.10 -6.39
CA ALA A 486 13.97 1.74 -7.77
C ALA A 486 13.14 0.46 -7.85
N SER A 487 13.33 -0.45 -6.87
CA SER A 487 12.57 -1.67 -6.68
C SER A 487 12.72 -2.11 -5.22
N THR A 488 11.61 -2.49 -4.58
CA THR A 488 11.56 -3.14 -3.27
C THR A 488 10.39 -4.12 -3.26
N ASP A 489 10.41 -5.10 -2.35
CA ASP A 489 9.31 -6.06 -2.19
C ASP A 489 8.01 -5.31 -1.90
N ASN A 490 6.90 -5.76 -2.49
CA ASN A 490 5.55 -5.25 -2.19
C ASN A 490 5.04 -5.90 -0.89
N ASP A 491 5.73 -5.68 0.23
CA ASP A 491 5.39 -6.21 1.55
C ASP A 491 4.68 -5.18 2.46
N GLY A 492 4.39 -4.00 1.90
CA GLY A 492 3.63 -2.92 2.53
C GLY A 492 4.45 -1.89 3.29
N SER A 493 5.80 -1.98 3.31
CA SER A 493 6.64 -1.03 4.05
C SER A 493 8.06 -0.88 3.50
N TYR A 494 8.62 0.33 3.61
CA TYR A 494 10.01 0.63 3.30
C TYR A 494 10.56 1.70 4.26
N THR A 495 11.68 1.44 4.93
CA THR A 495 12.31 2.43 5.82
C THR A 495 13.20 3.38 5.01
N TRP A 496 12.93 4.69 5.10
CA TRP A 496 13.68 5.73 4.40
C TRP A 496 14.24 6.78 5.36
N ALA A 497 15.55 7.06 5.26
CA ALA A 497 16.18 8.21 5.90
C ALA A 497 15.76 9.51 5.18
N ALA A 498 14.78 10.22 5.73
CA ALA A 498 14.15 11.37 5.11
C ALA A 498 15.16 12.46 4.82
N SER A 499 15.53 12.64 3.56
CA SER A 499 16.59 13.58 3.16
C SER A 499 15.98 14.69 2.32
N GLN A 500 16.27 15.95 2.66
CA GLN A 500 15.92 17.07 1.80
C GLN A 500 16.88 17.10 0.60
N ILE A 501 16.36 17.46 -0.57
CA ILE A 501 17.19 17.59 -1.79
C ILE A 501 17.37 19.03 -2.23
N SER A 502 16.53 19.92 -1.71
CA SER A 502 16.30 21.20 -2.37
C SER A 502 15.93 22.34 -1.43
N GLY A 503 16.32 22.22 -0.15
CA GLY A 503 16.30 23.28 0.86
C GLY A 503 14.94 23.93 1.15
N ALA A 504 13.84 23.35 0.67
CA ALA A 504 12.50 23.71 1.11
C ALA A 504 12.00 22.64 2.06
N THR A 505 11.27 23.08 3.09
CA THR A 505 10.81 22.17 4.14
C THR A 505 9.45 21.55 3.83
N THR A 506 8.61 22.17 2.99
CA THR A 506 7.24 21.73 2.73
C THR A 506 7.00 21.30 1.27
N GLY A 507 5.88 20.62 1.03
CA GLY A 507 5.39 20.30 -0.32
C GLY A 507 5.90 18.97 -0.90
N TYR A 508 6.41 18.08 -0.06
CA TYR A 508 6.85 16.75 -0.48
C TYR A 508 5.68 15.78 -0.55
N ARG A 509 5.74 14.82 -1.47
CA ARG A 509 4.87 13.63 -1.47
C ARG A 509 5.68 12.39 -1.86
N ILE A 510 5.30 11.23 -1.35
CA ILE A 510 5.83 9.94 -1.76
C ILE A 510 4.93 9.40 -2.88
N HIS A 511 5.54 8.87 -3.92
CA HIS A 511 4.87 8.15 -4.99
C HIS A 511 5.33 6.70 -4.96
N VAL A 512 4.39 5.76 -4.80
CA VAL A 512 4.66 4.32 -4.88
C VAL A 512 4.02 3.78 -6.15
N THR A 513 4.73 2.94 -6.90
CA THR A 513 4.22 2.31 -8.14
C THR A 513 4.45 0.81 -8.08
N ASP A 514 3.40 0.01 -8.22
CA ASP A 514 3.49 -1.43 -8.44
C ASP A 514 4.14 -1.69 -9.81
N LEU A 515 5.20 -2.51 -9.81
CA LEU A 515 6.03 -2.72 -10.99
C LEU A 515 5.40 -3.67 -12.01
N GLU A 516 4.38 -4.46 -11.62
CA GLU A 516 3.70 -5.41 -12.50
C GLU A 516 2.50 -4.77 -13.20
N SER A 517 1.58 -4.20 -12.43
CA SER A 517 0.36 -3.55 -12.95
C SER A 517 0.61 -2.13 -13.46
N GLY A 518 1.67 -1.47 -13.01
CA GLY A 518 1.91 -0.05 -13.25
C GLY A 518 0.99 0.88 -12.46
N THR A 519 0.14 0.35 -11.58
CA THR A 519 -0.70 1.13 -10.68
C THR A 519 0.18 1.89 -9.71
N GLY A 520 -0.03 3.21 -9.60
CA GLY A 520 0.70 4.05 -8.66
C GLY A 520 -0.21 4.94 -7.84
N ALA A 521 0.23 5.30 -6.64
CA ALA A 521 -0.45 6.20 -5.76
C ALA A 521 0.52 7.19 -5.11
N ASP A 522 -0.01 8.38 -4.83
CA ASP A 522 0.70 9.43 -4.12
C ASP A 522 0.22 9.47 -2.66
N SER A 523 1.14 9.78 -1.74
CA SER A 523 0.80 10.19 -0.38
C SER A 523 0.13 11.56 -0.35
N GLY A 524 -0.41 11.94 0.81
CA GLY A 524 -0.64 13.35 1.13
C GLY A 524 0.66 14.18 1.15
N LEU A 525 0.51 15.51 1.10
CA LEU A 525 1.66 16.42 1.21
C LEU A 525 2.23 16.39 2.61
N PHE A 526 3.54 16.27 2.75
CA PHE A 526 4.24 16.32 4.03
C PHE A 526 5.42 17.30 3.98
N THR A 527 5.97 17.57 5.16
CA THR A 527 7.09 18.47 5.41
C THR A 527 8.31 17.64 5.77
N ILE A 528 9.44 17.88 5.13
CA ILE A 528 10.75 17.45 5.63
C ILE A 528 11.37 18.71 6.20
N GLY A 529 11.18 18.96 7.50
CA GLY A 529 11.84 20.04 8.21
C GLY A 529 13.35 19.86 8.16
N ASP A 530 14.07 20.97 8.36
CA ASP A 530 15.52 20.90 8.55
C ASP A 530 15.81 19.87 9.64
N ALA A 531 17.00 19.24 9.57
CA ALA A 531 17.52 18.53 10.73
C ALA A 531 17.34 19.47 11.93
N PRO A 532 16.95 18.97 13.13
CA PRO A 532 16.74 19.84 14.27
C PRO A 532 17.96 20.75 14.37
N PRO A 533 17.81 22.06 14.67
CA PRO A 533 18.93 22.98 14.71
C PRO A 533 20.09 22.28 15.37
N ASN A 534 21.15 22.06 14.58
CA ASN A 534 22.21 21.09 14.84
C ASN A 534 22.44 21.00 16.35
N PRO A 535 22.00 19.92 17.03
CA PRO A 535 22.06 19.90 18.47
C PRO A 535 23.51 20.09 18.86
N ASP A 536 23.72 20.82 19.95
CA ASP A 536 25.07 21.16 20.39
C ASP A 536 25.91 19.87 20.52
N SER A 537 25.26 18.77 20.95
CA SER A 537 25.78 17.40 20.91
C SER A 537 24.70 16.31 20.90
N TYR A 538 25.09 15.11 20.45
CA TYR A 538 24.27 13.90 20.47
C TYR A 538 24.75 12.91 21.52
N PHE A 539 23.81 12.21 22.15
CA PHE A 539 24.03 11.11 23.07
C PHE A 539 23.19 9.92 22.62
N CYS A 540 23.75 8.72 22.53
CA CYS A 540 22.96 7.52 22.26
C CYS A 540 22.94 6.57 23.45
N VAL A 541 21.83 5.86 23.60
CA VAL A 541 21.60 4.85 24.64
C VAL A 541 21.27 3.51 23.98
N SER A 542 21.86 2.43 24.48
CA SER A 542 21.62 1.05 24.03
C SER A 542 21.77 0.11 25.21
N LEU A 543 20.94 -0.94 25.30
CA LEU A 543 21.05 -1.98 26.33
C LEU A 543 22.43 -2.67 26.37
N THR A 544 23.16 -2.63 25.25
CA THR A 544 24.52 -3.18 25.12
C THR A 544 25.60 -2.10 25.02
N GLY A 545 25.25 -0.85 25.36
CA GLY A 545 26.15 0.29 25.38
C GLY A 545 27.35 0.09 26.32
N THR A 546 28.50 0.65 25.95
CA THR A 546 29.71 0.61 26.81
C THR A 546 30.29 1.99 27.12
N LYS A 547 29.70 3.07 26.59
CA LYS A 547 30.17 4.42 26.81
C LYS A 547 29.89 4.88 28.24
N THR A 548 30.84 5.64 28.79
CA THR A 548 30.77 6.14 30.17
C THR A 548 30.90 7.67 30.26
N SER A 549 31.31 8.36 29.19
CA SER A 549 31.44 9.82 29.14
C SER A 549 31.61 10.35 27.72
N GLY A 550 31.37 11.65 27.55
CA GLY A 550 31.58 12.39 26.30
C GLY A 550 30.45 12.24 25.28
N VAL A 551 30.46 13.11 24.27
CA VAL A 551 29.46 13.13 23.20
C VAL A 551 29.50 11.84 22.38
N SER A 552 28.36 11.35 21.93
CA SER A 552 28.26 10.20 21.02
C SER A 552 28.67 10.63 19.62
N THR A 553 29.67 9.97 19.06
CA THR A 553 30.23 10.28 17.74
C THR A 553 29.69 9.28 16.74
N THR A 554 29.05 9.74 15.66
CA THR A 554 28.69 8.90 14.51
C THR A 554 28.76 9.65 13.20
N ASP A 555 28.89 8.84 12.15
CA ASP A 555 28.44 9.15 10.80
C ASP A 555 26.92 9.43 10.81
N ILE A 556 26.56 10.72 10.84
CA ILE A 556 25.18 11.23 10.85
C ILE A 556 24.36 10.73 9.64
N ALA A 557 25.02 10.28 8.57
CA ALA A 557 24.35 9.83 7.36
C ALA A 557 23.62 8.48 7.47
N SER A 558 23.81 7.71 8.56
CA SER A 558 23.20 6.37 8.70
C SER A 558 22.57 6.09 10.08
N PHE A 559 22.64 7.02 11.02
CA PHE A 559 22.25 6.83 12.43
C PHE A 559 22.88 5.58 13.09
N GLY A 560 23.89 4.96 12.49
CA GLY A 560 24.46 3.68 12.91
C GLY A 560 25.44 3.78 14.07
N TRP A 561 25.02 4.25 15.25
CA TRP A 561 25.88 4.20 16.43
C TRP A 561 26.30 2.77 16.71
N ALA A 562 27.61 2.52 16.67
CA ALA A 562 28.15 1.31 17.26
C ALA A 562 27.72 1.26 18.73
N ASN A 563 27.36 0.09 19.25
CA ASN A 563 27.02 -0.03 20.68
C ASN A 563 28.14 0.50 21.59
N SER A 564 29.40 0.47 21.14
CA SER A 564 30.52 1.08 21.88
C SER A 564 30.42 2.60 22.04
N ASP A 565 29.74 3.28 21.12
CA ASP A 565 29.50 4.73 21.15
C ASP A 565 28.25 5.12 21.95
N CYS A 566 27.46 4.14 22.41
CA CYS A 566 26.28 4.39 23.23
C CYS A 566 26.51 4.14 24.71
N TYR A 567 25.84 4.96 25.51
CA TYR A 567 25.67 4.75 26.93
C TYR A 567 24.79 3.54 27.17
N ARG A 568 25.06 2.82 28.26
CA ARG A 568 24.20 1.71 28.67
C ARG A 568 22.92 2.18 29.36
N SER A 569 23.02 3.30 30.06
CA SER A 569 22.00 3.83 30.97
C SER A 569 21.47 5.15 30.44
N ILE A 570 20.16 5.32 30.56
CA ILE A 570 19.43 6.55 30.22
C ILE A 570 19.87 7.66 31.17
N ASP A 571 19.85 7.38 32.48
CA ASP A 571 20.25 8.34 33.51
C ASP A 571 21.69 8.84 33.31
N VAL A 572 22.63 7.94 32.99
CA VAL A 572 24.02 8.34 32.74
C VAL A 572 24.16 9.20 31.48
N ALA A 573 23.36 8.96 30.45
CA ALA A 573 23.37 9.79 29.24
C ALA A 573 22.78 11.18 29.50
N ILE A 574 21.66 11.26 30.21
CA ILE A 574 21.01 12.52 30.62
C ILE A 574 21.96 13.35 31.50
N ASN A 575 22.58 12.74 32.51
CA ASN A 575 23.55 13.44 33.38
C ASN A 575 24.82 13.92 32.65
N ALA A 576 25.10 13.41 31.45
CA ALA A 576 26.26 13.81 30.66
C ALA A 576 25.97 14.95 29.68
N MET A 577 24.69 15.28 29.45
CA MET A 577 24.27 16.26 28.46
C MET A 577 24.26 17.68 29.03
N SER A 578 24.26 18.67 28.13
CA SER A 578 24.05 20.08 28.41
C SER A 578 22.68 20.52 27.87
N PRO A 579 22.13 21.67 28.35
CA PRO A 579 20.99 22.34 27.72
C PRO A 579 21.08 22.40 26.19
N GLY A 580 20.06 21.92 25.49
CA GLY A 580 20.00 21.92 24.02
C GLY A 580 20.62 20.68 23.34
N ASP A 581 21.14 19.73 24.11
CA ASP A 581 21.61 18.44 23.59
C ASP A 581 20.45 17.45 23.35
N GLN A 582 20.75 16.36 22.64
CA GLN A 582 19.78 15.29 22.39
C GLN A 582 20.25 13.91 22.84
N VAL A 583 19.35 13.16 23.46
CA VAL A 583 19.51 11.75 23.82
C VAL A 583 18.64 10.89 22.91
N TRP A 584 19.26 9.93 22.23
CA TRP A 584 18.66 8.98 21.31
C TRP A 584 18.71 7.57 21.89
N ILE A 585 17.56 6.96 22.09
CA ILE A 585 17.45 5.66 22.75
C ILE A 585 17.14 4.59 21.71
N ASN A 586 18.03 3.62 21.54
CA ASN A 586 17.80 2.47 20.67
C ASN A 586 16.70 1.58 21.24
N ASP A 587 16.04 0.83 20.36
CA ASP A 587 14.96 -0.09 20.68
C ASP A 587 15.32 -1.06 21.81
N GLY A 588 14.34 -1.31 22.67
CA GLY A 588 14.52 -2.18 23.83
C GLY A 588 13.60 -1.83 24.99
N THR A 589 13.62 -2.69 26.00
CA THR A 589 12.95 -2.46 27.28
C THR A 589 13.97 -2.02 28.31
N TYR A 590 13.76 -0.85 28.90
CA TYR A 590 14.62 -0.22 29.90
C TYR A 590 13.87 -0.11 31.23
N ASP A 591 14.55 -0.36 32.35
CA ASP A 591 14.01 -0.26 33.71
C ASP A 591 14.30 1.09 34.38
N GLU A 592 14.93 2.01 33.65
CA GLU A 592 15.29 3.36 34.10
C GLU A 592 14.20 4.38 33.74
N ALA A 593 14.09 5.43 34.57
CA ALA A 593 13.26 6.60 34.29
C ALA A 593 14.02 7.65 33.48
N ILE A 594 13.27 8.53 32.82
CA ILE A 594 13.76 9.76 32.19
C ILE A 594 13.44 10.90 33.14
N GLU A 595 14.47 11.44 33.78
CA GLU A 595 14.34 12.53 34.74
C GLU A 595 15.03 13.78 34.18
N LEU A 596 14.25 14.82 33.86
CA LEU A 596 14.77 16.12 33.43
C LEU A 596 14.44 17.16 34.50
N GLY A 597 15.45 17.95 34.88
CA GLY A 597 15.34 19.04 35.83
C GLY A 597 15.70 20.40 35.22
N ALA A 598 15.77 21.42 36.07
CA ALA A 598 16.16 22.76 35.66
C ALA A 598 17.53 22.82 34.95
N ALA A 599 18.47 21.94 35.30
CA ALA A 599 19.81 21.91 34.69
C ALA A 599 19.80 21.42 33.24
N GLU A 600 18.76 20.70 32.86
CA GLU A 600 18.55 20.11 31.53
C GLU A 600 17.66 20.99 30.64
N SER A 601 17.21 22.15 31.12
CA SER A 601 16.32 23.06 30.36
C SER A 601 17.03 23.67 29.16
N GLY A 602 16.44 23.55 27.97
CA GLY A 602 16.95 24.12 26.74
C GLY A 602 16.64 25.62 26.60
N SER A 603 16.47 26.06 25.36
CA SER A 603 16.07 27.43 25.00
C SER A 603 15.04 27.43 23.86
N ALA A 604 14.39 28.57 23.64
CA ALA A 604 13.40 28.74 22.57
C ALA A 604 13.91 28.32 21.17
N ASN A 605 15.21 28.43 20.92
CA ASN A 605 15.83 28.07 19.65
C ASN A 605 16.53 26.70 19.67
N ASN A 606 16.70 26.09 20.84
CA ASN A 606 17.38 24.81 20.98
C ASN A 606 16.84 24.04 22.18
N TYR A 607 15.87 23.15 21.92
CA TYR A 607 15.27 22.31 22.95
C TYR A 607 16.22 21.19 23.36
N THR A 608 16.22 20.83 24.64
CA THR A 608 16.79 19.55 25.07
C THR A 608 15.83 18.43 24.70
N ILE A 609 16.29 17.39 24.01
CA ILE A 609 15.40 16.34 23.48
C ILE A 609 15.81 14.96 23.98
N VAL A 610 14.88 14.20 24.55
CA VAL A 610 15.04 12.77 24.81
C VAL A 610 14.08 12.01 23.92
N ARG A 611 14.60 11.12 23.07
CA ARG A 611 13.78 10.46 22.05
C ARG A 611 14.13 9.01 21.83
N ALA A 612 13.10 8.24 21.51
CA ALA A 612 13.27 6.93 20.91
C ALA A 612 13.85 7.08 19.50
N ARG A 613 14.68 6.11 19.11
CA ARG A 613 15.14 5.96 17.75
C ARG A 613 13.99 5.57 16.83
N ASN A 614 13.26 4.52 17.20
CA ASN A 614 12.01 4.13 16.56
C ASN A 614 10.86 4.34 17.56
N ALA A 615 9.92 5.22 17.23
CA ALA A 615 8.79 5.52 18.11
C ALA A 615 8.01 4.25 18.48
N GLY A 616 7.68 4.09 19.76
CA GLY A 616 6.96 2.92 20.29
C GLY A 616 7.82 1.68 20.52
N ARG A 617 9.07 1.65 20.07
CA ARG A 617 9.99 0.50 20.27
C ARG A 617 10.92 0.63 21.49
N VAL A 618 10.97 1.81 22.10
CA VAL A 618 11.57 2.02 23.42
C VAL A 618 10.47 1.90 24.47
N LYS A 619 10.55 0.84 25.28
CA LYS A 619 9.59 0.56 26.35
C LYS A 619 10.25 0.81 27.71
N LEU A 620 9.66 1.65 28.54
CA LEU A 620 10.06 1.86 29.93
C LEU A 620 9.24 0.94 30.84
N ASP A 621 9.91 0.07 31.58
CA ASP A 621 9.32 -0.93 32.47
C ASP A 621 10.06 -0.93 33.82
N GLY A 622 9.74 0.05 34.66
CA GLY A 622 10.37 0.25 35.96
C GLY A 622 9.37 0.49 37.08
N ASP A 623 9.88 0.71 38.29
CA ASP A 623 9.07 0.99 39.49
C ASP A 623 9.22 2.42 40.02
N ALA A 624 9.85 3.31 39.25
CA ALA A 624 10.01 4.71 39.61
C ALA A 624 8.66 5.40 39.87
N PHE A 625 8.65 6.41 40.74
CA PHE A 625 7.43 7.17 41.05
C PHE A 625 6.85 7.78 39.78
N ALA A 626 7.70 8.43 38.98
CA ALA A 626 7.42 8.90 37.64
C ALA A 626 8.43 8.29 36.66
N MET A 627 7.98 7.70 35.54
CA MET A 627 8.90 7.13 34.54
C MET A 627 9.42 8.17 33.54
N ILE A 628 8.62 9.20 33.26
CA ILE A 628 9.05 10.42 32.56
C ILE A 628 8.72 11.57 33.51
N ASP A 629 9.73 12.13 34.16
CA ASP A 629 9.62 13.21 35.15
C ASP A 629 10.24 14.50 34.61
N LEU A 630 9.40 15.52 34.38
CA LEU A 630 9.79 16.86 33.96
C LEU A 630 9.55 17.83 35.12
N ARG A 631 10.62 18.23 35.80
CA ARG A 631 10.57 18.96 37.07
C ARG A 631 11.30 20.29 37.01
N ASP A 632 10.56 21.40 37.08
CA ASP A 632 11.13 22.75 36.92
C ASP A 632 11.93 22.88 35.61
N THR A 633 11.39 22.32 34.52
CA THR A 633 12.04 22.23 33.21
C THR A 633 11.45 23.21 32.21
N SER A 634 12.27 23.67 31.26
CA SER A 634 11.77 24.45 30.14
C SER A 634 12.46 24.14 28.83
N TYR A 635 11.70 24.29 27.73
CA TYR A 635 12.20 24.01 26.37
C TYR A 635 12.77 22.59 26.24
N VAL A 636 11.95 21.61 26.63
CA VAL A 636 12.28 20.19 26.58
C VAL A 636 11.30 19.41 25.71
N GLU A 637 11.76 18.36 25.03
CA GLU A 637 10.91 17.45 24.27
C GLU A 637 11.20 15.99 24.64
N VAL A 638 10.13 15.23 24.89
CA VAL A 638 10.17 13.77 25.01
C VAL A 638 9.39 13.16 23.85
N TRP A 639 10.04 12.30 23.06
CA TRP A 639 9.47 11.81 21.80
C TRP A 639 9.52 10.28 21.64
N GLY A 640 8.37 9.67 21.32
CA GLY A 640 8.32 8.30 20.80
C GLY A 640 8.47 7.17 21.84
N ILE A 641 8.30 7.45 23.13
CA ILE A 641 8.60 6.51 24.23
C ILE A 641 7.31 5.90 24.78
N SER A 642 7.29 4.59 25.03
CA SER A 642 6.15 3.92 25.67
C SER A 642 6.47 3.52 27.10
N VAL A 643 5.60 3.83 28.06
CA VAL A 643 5.71 3.40 29.45
C VAL A 643 4.78 2.21 29.69
N ILE A 644 5.36 1.03 29.91
CA ILE A 644 4.62 -0.22 30.13
C ILE A 644 4.64 -0.68 31.59
N GLY A 645 5.52 -0.10 32.41
CA GLY A 645 5.63 -0.33 33.85
C GLY A 645 6.04 0.94 34.58
N CYS A 646 5.31 1.30 35.65
CA CYS A 646 5.65 2.43 36.52
C CYS A 646 5.13 2.22 37.95
N GLY A 647 5.75 2.91 38.92
CA GLY A 647 5.33 2.90 40.32
C GLY A 647 4.02 3.67 40.56
N THR A 648 3.88 4.89 40.00
CA THR A 648 2.68 5.71 40.18
C THR A 648 2.25 6.46 38.92
N LEU A 649 3.15 7.22 38.30
CA LEU A 649 2.84 8.11 37.18
C LEU A 649 3.69 7.72 35.95
N PRO A 650 3.09 7.38 34.81
CA PRO A 650 3.85 7.24 33.57
C PRO A 650 4.56 8.53 33.17
N VAL A 651 3.85 9.66 33.19
CA VAL A 651 4.40 10.97 32.80
C VAL A 651 3.99 12.04 33.80
N TYR A 652 4.95 12.77 34.33
CA TYR A 652 4.71 13.83 35.32
C TYR A 652 5.43 15.12 34.93
N VAL A 653 4.66 16.20 34.75
CA VAL A 653 5.17 17.53 34.44
C VAL A 653 4.77 18.47 35.57
N HIS A 654 5.75 19.09 36.22
CA HIS A 654 5.48 19.83 37.46
C HIS A 654 6.51 20.90 37.80
N GLU A 655 6.30 21.53 38.95
CA GLU A 655 7.18 22.55 39.53
C GLU A 655 7.42 23.78 38.62
N GLY A 656 6.39 24.24 37.90
CA GLY A 656 6.53 25.44 37.05
C GLY A 656 7.06 25.16 35.65
N SER A 657 7.15 23.89 35.26
CA SER A 657 7.66 23.51 33.94
C SER A 657 6.86 24.16 32.81
N HIS A 658 7.56 24.59 31.75
CA HIS A 658 6.91 25.29 30.64
C HIS A 658 7.59 25.10 29.29
N HIS A 659 6.90 25.40 28.19
CA HIS A 659 7.45 25.22 26.84
C HIS A 659 7.94 23.78 26.62
N PHE A 660 7.20 22.80 27.13
CA PHE A 660 7.53 21.38 27.02
C PHE A 660 6.71 20.72 25.92
N LYS A 661 7.28 19.68 25.29
CA LYS A 661 6.61 18.88 24.26
C LYS A 661 6.70 17.41 24.63
N ILE A 662 5.55 16.73 24.66
CA ILE A 662 5.47 15.28 24.88
C ILE A 662 4.75 14.72 23.66
N ARG A 663 5.48 13.99 22.82
CA ARG A 663 5.00 13.62 21.50
C ARG A 663 5.17 12.14 21.22
N ARG A 664 4.13 11.50 20.69
CA ARG A 664 4.16 10.05 20.39
C ARG A 664 4.54 9.20 21.60
N VAL A 665 4.11 9.62 22.79
CA VAL A 665 4.33 8.89 24.04
C VAL A 665 3.08 8.11 24.39
N SER A 666 3.26 6.88 24.89
CA SER A 666 2.13 6.02 25.28
C SER A 666 2.30 5.39 26.65
N TRP A 667 1.20 4.97 27.26
CA TRP A 667 1.20 4.22 28.52
C TRP A 667 0.00 3.30 28.65
N ASN A 668 0.19 2.19 29.39
CA ASN A 668 -0.80 1.12 29.47
C ASN A 668 -1.52 0.98 30.84
N GLN A 669 -1.14 1.79 31.83
CA GLN A 669 -1.66 1.69 33.20
C GLN A 669 -1.47 2.98 34.01
N ARG A 670 -2.10 3.01 35.20
CA ARG A 670 -2.05 4.09 36.21
C ARG A 670 -2.64 5.41 35.74
N THR A 671 -2.53 6.43 36.60
CA THR A 671 -2.84 7.81 36.27
C THR A 671 -1.76 8.30 35.31
N GLY A 672 -2.12 8.47 34.05
CA GLY A 672 -1.19 8.51 32.92
C GLY A 672 -0.27 9.73 32.90
N LEU A 673 -0.68 10.75 32.16
CA LEU A 673 0.03 12.02 32.11
C LEU A 673 -0.62 13.00 33.07
N ILE A 674 0.17 13.57 33.98
CA ILE A 674 -0.28 14.67 34.84
C ILE A 674 0.62 15.89 34.62
N SER A 675 0.01 17.01 34.27
CA SER A 675 0.62 18.34 34.29
C SER A 675 0.09 19.15 35.46
N THR A 676 0.97 19.53 36.41
CA THR A 676 0.63 20.35 37.58
C THR A 676 1.40 21.67 37.55
N SER A 677 0.75 22.78 37.90
CA SER A 677 1.41 24.10 37.99
C SER A 677 2.34 24.43 36.81
N SER A 678 1.96 24.03 35.58
CA SER A 678 2.81 24.11 34.38
C SER A 678 2.08 24.84 33.25
N HIS A 679 2.80 25.37 32.27
CA HIS A 679 2.17 26.15 31.20
C HIS A 679 2.87 26.08 29.85
N HIS A 680 2.19 26.51 28.78
CA HIS A 680 2.75 26.50 27.41
C HIS A 680 3.24 25.10 27.00
N GLY A 681 2.41 24.09 27.24
CA GLY A 681 2.73 22.69 27.00
C GLY A 681 2.02 22.12 25.77
N LEU A 682 2.65 21.17 25.09
CA LEU A 682 2.03 20.39 24.02
C LEU A 682 2.15 18.89 24.29
N MET A 683 1.01 18.21 24.24
CA MET A 683 0.90 16.77 24.17
C MET A 683 0.32 16.43 22.81
N GLU A 684 1.08 15.75 21.95
CA GLU A 684 0.67 15.50 20.56
C GLU A 684 0.90 14.05 20.15
N ASP A 685 -0.10 13.43 19.54
CA ASP A 685 -0.06 12.03 19.08
C ASP A 685 0.23 11.03 20.22
N CYS A 686 -0.16 11.37 21.45
CA CYS A 686 0.01 10.53 22.63
C CYS A 686 -1.21 9.64 22.84
N TYR A 687 -1.03 8.44 23.39
CA TYR A 687 -2.17 7.55 23.66
C TYR A 687 -2.05 6.72 24.93
N ALA A 688 -3.20 6.52 25.57
CA ALA A 688 -3.36 5.65 26.72
C ALA A 688 -4.24 4.46 26.35
N TYR A 689 -3.91 3.28 26.86
CA TYR A 689 -4.71 2.07 26.67
C TYR A 689 -4.64 1.18 27.90
N GLY A 690 -5.50 0.16 28.04
CA GLY A 690 -5.40 -0.77 29.16
C GLY A 690 -5.99 -0.25 30.47
N GLY A 691 -5.22 -0.43 31.57
CA GLY A 691 -5.63 -0.06 32.92
C GLY A 691 -4.75 -0.69 34.03
N PRO A 692 -4.98 -0.36 35.31
CA PRO A 692 -6.09 0.45 35.79
C PRO A 692 -5.77 1.94 35.65
N HIS A 693 -6.68 2.72 35.07
CA HIS A 693 -6.54 4.18 34.97
C HIS A 693 -7.38 4.91 36.02
N ARG A 694 -6.90 6.08 36.49
CA ARG A 694 -7.74 7.05 37.20
C ARG A 694 -8.07 8.23 36.29
N TYR A 695 -7.05 8.99 35.93
CA TYR A 695 -7.11 9.95 34.83
C TYR A 695 -6.07 9.52 33.81
N ALA A 696 -6.47 9.29 32.55
CA ALA A 696 -5.49 8.92 31.53
C ALA A 696 -4.64 10.15 31.16
N PHE A 697 -5.30 11.29 30.95
CA PHE A 697 -4.67 12.60 30.79
C PHE A 697 -5.26 13.57 31.81
N GLN A 698 -4.38 14.30 32.51
CA GLN A 698 -4.79 15.29 33.49
C GLN A 698 -3.96 16.57 33.41
N VAL A 699 -4.63 17.71 33.48
CA VAL A 699 -4.05 19.01 33.81
C VAL A 699 -4.66 19.51 35.09
N ASN A 700 -3.85 20.02 36.02
CA ASN A 700 -4.38 20.54 37.28
C ASN A 700 -3.52 21.63 37.94
N LYS A 701 -3.95 22.07 39.14
CA LYS A 701 -3.23 22.98 40.05
C LYS A 701 -2.78 24.29 39.37
N SER A 702 -3.74 25.00 38.78
CA SER A 702 -3.51 26.29 38.12
C SER A 702 -2.57 26.21 36.91
N SER A 703 -2.39 25.04 36.31
CA SER A 703 -1.78 24.95 34.99
C SER A 703 -2.65 25.67 33.96
N HIS A 704 -2.01 26.25 32.94
CA HIS A 704 -2.71 26.97 31.88
C HIS A 704 -1.96 26.92 30.56
N ASP A 705 -2.61 27.29 29.45
CA ASP A 705 -1.97 27.37 28.12
C ASP A 705 -1.41 26.00 27.65
N ILE A 706 -2.21 24.94 27.73
CA ILE A 706 -1.78 23.58 27.35
C ILE A 706 -2.67 23.04 26.23
N ILE A 707 -2.02 22.42 25.25
CA ILE A 707 -2.68 21.78 24.10
C ILE A 707 -2.51 20.27 24.20
N PHE A 708 -3.62 19.55 24.14
CA PHE A 708 -3.67 18.14 23.76
C PHE A 708 -4.12 18.06 22.31
N ARG A 709 -3.29 17.52 21.42
CA ARG A 709 -3.60 17.40 20.00
C ARG A 709 -3.49 15.94 19.55
N ARG A 710 -4.55 15.43 18.92
CA ARG A 710 -4.62 14.04 18.44
C ARG A 710 -4.22 13.03 19.51
N CYS A 711 -4.66 13.27 20.75
CA CYS A 711 -4.44 12.33 21.85
C CYS A 711 -5.59 11.32 21.91
N LEU A 712 -5.27 10.05 22.16
CA LEU A 712 -6.25 8.96 22.20
C LEU A 712 -6.27 8.24 23.55
N VAL A 713 -7.46 7.89 24.03
CA VAL A 713 -7.64 7.00 25.17
C VAL A 713 -8.57 5.85 24.77
N ARG A 714 -8.05 4.63 24.87
CA ARG A 714 -8.87 3.41 24.88
C ARG A 714 -8.96 2.87 26.30
N TRP A 715 -10.10 3.03 26.94
CA TRP A 715 -10.25 2.67 28.35
C TRP A 715 -10.67 1.21 28.52
N ASP A 716 -9.74 0.32 28.88
CA ASP A 716 -10.07 -1.10 29.09
C ASP A 716 -10.54 -1.41 30.50
N TYR A 717 -9.90 -0.85 31.54
CA TYR A 717 -10.42 -1.01 32.90
C TYR A 717 -9.91 0.00 33.93
N SER A 718 -10.62 0.04 35.06
CA SER A 718 -10.12 0.58 36.31
C SER A 718 -10.63 -0.25 37.49
N ASN A 719 -9.91 -0.19 38.60
CA ASN A 719 -10.32 -0.70 39.91
C ASN A 719 -10.21 0.39 41.00
N ILE A 720 -10.17 1.65 40.57
CA ILE A 720 -10.01 2.83 41.42
C ILE A 720 -11.40 3.41 41.72
N THR A 721 -11.68 3.68 42.99
CA THR A 721 -12.99 4.17 43.47
C THR A 721 -13.10 5.71 43.51
N GLU A 722 -12.07 6.40 43.05
CA GLU A 722 -12.01 7.86 42.91
C GLU A 722 -12.58 8.29 41.54
N PRO A 723 -12.86 9.58 41.29
CA PRO A 723 -13.37 10.00 39.99
C PRO A 723 -12.45 9.58 38.84
N LEU A 724 -13.07 9.11 37.77
CA LEU A 724 -12.40 8.53 36.60
C LEU A 724 -12.64 9.39 35.36
N ALA A 725 -11.59 9.66 34.58
CA ALA A 725 -11.76 10.32 33.28
C ALA A 725 -10.66 9.97 32.28
N CYS A 726 -11.00 9.94 30.99
CA CYS A 726 -10.00 9.83 29.93
C CYS A 726 -9.18 11.13 29.86
N PHE A 727 -9.85 12.28 29.82
CA PHE A 727 -9.24 13.60 29.84
C PHE A 727 -9.82 14.45 30.98
N ALA A 728 -8.97 15.03 31.82
CA ALA A 728 -9.38 15.82 32.99
C ALA A 728 -8.69 17.19 33.04
N SER A 729 -9.50 18.25 33.11
CA SER A 729 -9.08 19.65 33.27
C SER A 729 -9.50 20.17 34.65
N TYR A 730 -8.61 20.10 35.64
CA TYR A 730 -8.94 20.23 37.06
C TYR A 730 -8.33 21.48 37.70
N THR A 731 -9.11 22.54 37.91
CA THR A 731 -8.62 23.84 38.41
C THR A 731 -7.50 24.38 37.52
N CYS A 732 -7.79 24.57 36.24
CA CYS A 732 -6.88 25.05 35.21
C CYS A 732 -7.57 26.12 34.34
N ASP A 733 -6.79 26.78 33.49
CA ASP A 733 -7.29 27.83 32.59
C ASP A 733 -6.72 27.65 31.18
N ASN A 734 -7.45 28.06 30.14
CA ASN A 734 -6.97 28.09 28.75
C ASN A 734 -6.38 26.76 28.26
N ILE A 735 -7.19 25.70 28.29
CA ILE A 735 -6.81 24.33 27.90
C ILE A 735 -7.50 23.93 26.61
N TYR A 736 -6.74 23.42 25.63
CA TYR A 736 -7.26 23.01 24.34
C TYR A 736 -7.12 21.51 24.13
N TYR A 737 -8.22 20.86 23.77
CA TYR A 737 -8.23 19.52 23.23
C TYR A 737 -8.60 19.61 21.74
N GLN A 738 -7.66 19.26 20.88
CA GLN A 738 -7.74 19.38 19.43
C GLN A 738 -7.69 17.97 18.82
N ASN A 739 -8.78 17.54 18.17
CA ASN A 739 -8.90 16.21 17.59
C ASN A 739 -8.62 15.05 18.56
N CYS A 740 -8.96 15.16 19.84
CA CYS A 740 -8.73 14.07 20.81
C CYS A 740 -9.84 13.01 20.75
N ILE A 741 -9.52 11.77 21.08
CA ILE A 741 -10.45 10.62 21.01
C ILE A 741 -10.48 9.87 22.33
N SER A 742 -11.69 9.61 22.83
CA SER A 742 -12.02 8.65 23.88
C SER A 742 -12.90 7.57 23.28
N ILE A 743 -12.46 6.31 23.33
CA ILE A 743 -13.10 5.23 22.56
C ILE A 743 -13.13 3.88 23.27
N ASP A 744 -14.20 3.13 23.02
CA ASP A 744 -14.38 1.73 23.44
C ASP A 744 -14.18 1.55 24.95
N GLY A 745 -14.60 2.54 25.74
CA GLY A 745 -14.47 2.50 27.19
C GLY A 745 -15.29 1.37 27.80
N THR A 746 -14.74 0.70 28.81
CA THR A 746 -15.50 -0.25 29.64
C THR A 746 -15.21 -0.03 31.11
N ASP A 747 -16.19 0.47 31.85
CA ASP A 747 -16.18 0.49 33.31
C ASP A 747 -16.91 -0.75 33.86
N TYR A 748 -16.19 -1.65 34.54
CA TYR A 748 -16.77 -2.93 34.93
C TYR A 748 -17.56 -2.85 36.25
N LYS A 749 -18.88 -3.10 36.11
CA LYS A 749 -20.01 -3.52 36.98
C LYS A 749 -19.85 -3.96 38.45
N GLY A 750 -18.67 -4.01 39.07
CA GLY A 750 -18.50 -4.57 40.42
C GLY A 750 -17.70 -3.73 41.41
N VAL A 751 -17.22 -2.57 40.99
CA VAL A 751 -16.58 -1.59 41.87
C VAL A 751 -17.63 -0.57 42.25
N ASP A 752 -17.95 -0.46 43.54
CA ASP A 752 -18.79 0.62 44.07
C ASP A 752 -17.96 1.91 43.99
N HIS A 753 -18.00 2.59 42.84
CA HIS A 753 -17.32 3.87 42.70
C HIS A 753 -18.03 4.83 43.63
N THR A 754 -17.30 5.25 44.66
CA THR A 754 -17.84 6.14 45.70
C THR A 754 -18.09 7.55 45.15
N TYR A 755 -17.63 7.81 43.92
CA TYR A 755 -17.71 9.04 43.15
C TYR A 755 -18.09 8.71 41.70
N ASP A 756 -18.85 9.60 41.06
CA ASP A 756 -19.39 9.52 39.69
C ASP A 756 -18.53 8.68 38.69
N GLY A 757 -19.19 7.82 37.89
CA GLY A 757 -18.57 6.85 36.97
C GLY A 757 -17.61 7.45 35.93
N LEU A 758 -17.12 6.64 34.98
CA LEU A 758 -16.16 7.08 33.96
C LEU A 758 -16.68 8.29 33.14
N LYS A 759 -15.79 9.21 32.77
CA LYS A 759 -16.06 10.28 31.79
C LYS A 759 -15.04 10.28 30.67
N SER A 760 -15.45 10.57 29.44
CA SER A 760 -14.51 10.86 28.36
C SER A 760 -13.78 12.17 28.63
N TYR A 761 -14.52 13.24 28.92
CA TYR A 761 -13.97 14.57 29.19
C TYR A 761 -14.58 15.15 30.45
N PHE A 762 -13.73 15.52 31.41
CA PHE A 762 -14.14 15.98 32.73
C PHE A 762 -13.49 17.32 33.07
N THR A 763 -14.32 18.33 33.34
CA THR A 763 -13.86 19.68 33.72
C THR A 763 -14.41 20.06 35.09
N PRO A 764 -13.75 19.64 36.20
CA PRO A 764 -14.23 19.95 37.53
C PRO A 764 -13.57 21.18 38.17
N ASN A 765 -14.20 21.64 39.26
CA ASN A 765 -13.66 22.64 40.20
C ASN A 765 -13.29 23.98 39.56
N GLY A 766 -14.16 24.47 38.67
CA GLY A 766 -14.12 25.86 38.21
C GLY A 766 -13.03 26.17 37.18
N SER A 767 -12.58 25.19 36.40
CA SER A 767 -11.65 25.43 35.30
C SER A 767 -12.30 26.29 34.21
N THR A 768 -11.60 27.32 33.75
CA THR A 768 -12.08 28.29 32.75
C THR A 768 -11.39 28.09 31.41
N GLU A 769 -11.99 28.61 30.32
CA GLU A 769 -11.42 28.54 28.96
C GLU A 769 -10.97 27.13 28.55
N CYS A 770 -11.82 26.13 28.81
CA CYS A 770 -11.57 24.75 28.38
C CYS A 770 -12.26 24.48 27.03
N HIS A 771 -11.48 24.31 25.98
CA HIS A 771 -11.98 24.22 24.61
C HIS A 771 -11.75 22.83 24.02
N TYR A 772 -12.82 22.23 23.51
CA TYR A 772 -12.81 20.95 22.83
C TYR A 772 -13.16 21.19 21.35
N VAL A 773 -12.24 20.88 20.45
CA VAL A 773 -12.37 21.14 19.01
C VAL A 773 -12.10 19.85 18.25
N GLY A 774 -13.11 19.30 17.56
CA GLY A 774 -12.95 18.05 16.81
C GLY A 774 -12.82 16.81 17.69
N CYS A 775 -13.32 16.83 18.93
CA CYS A 775 -13.13 15.74 19.90
C CYS A 775 -14.22 14.67 19.82
N ILE A 776 -13.87 13.42 20.11
CA ILE A 776 -14.75 12.25 19.96
C ILE A 776 -14.85 11.46 21.27
N SER A 777 -16.08 11.12 21.67
CA SER A 777 -16.42 10.14 22.69
C SER A 777 -17.29 9.05 22.07
N LEU A 778 -16.75 7.85 21.88
CA LEU A 778 -17.42 6.79 21.10
C LEU A 778 -17.45 5.44 21.82
N ASN A 779 -18.63 4.83 21.88
CA ASN A 779 -18.83 3.48 22.43
C ASN A 779 -18.28 3.33 23.85
N MET A 780 -18.78 4.16 24.77
CA MET A 780 -18.27 4.22 26.13
C MET A 780 -19.25 3.54 27.10
N ASP A 781 -18.94 2.31 27.50
CA ASP A 781 -19.71 1.51 28.46
C ASP A 781 -19.49 1.97 29.90
N GLY A 782 -20.56 2.38 30.57
CA GLY A 782 -20.55 2.91 31.93
C GLY A 782 -19.99 4.33 32.05
N ALA A 783 -20.06 5.14 30.98
CA ALA A 783 -19.43 6.47 30.98
C ALA A 783 -20.28 7.59 30.38
N ALA A 784 -20.08 8.79 30.91
CA ALA A 784 -20.50 10.04 30.29
C ALA A 784 -19.48 10.51 29.24
N GLY A 785 -19.94 11.22 28.21
CA GLY A 785 -19.12 11.97 27.28
C GLY A 785 -18.46 13.15 27.99
N TRP A 786 -19.13 14.30 28.00
CA TRP A 786 -18.65 15.52 28.64
C TRP A 786 -19.36 15.78 29.97
N TRP A 787 -18.57 16.03 31.02
CA TRP A 787 -19.08 16.38 32.34
C TRP A 787 -18.38 17.63 32.90
N MET A 788 -19.18 18.67 33.14
CA MET A 788 -18.72 20.00 33.53
C MET A 788 -19.23 20.34 34.91
N GLU A 789 -18.34 20.65 35.85
CA GLU A 789 -18.74 20.98 37.20
C GLU A 789 -17.85 22.03 37.88
N GLY A 790 -18.44 22.72 38.84
CA GLY A 790 -17.75 23.68 39.68
C GLY A 790 -18.01 25.12 39.28
N THR A 791 -18.03 25.97 40.32
CA THR A 791 -18.32 27.39 40.22
C THR A 791 -17.46 28.06 39.16
N ALA A 792 -18.12 28.75 38.21
CA ALA A 792 -17.49 29.48 37.10
C ALA A 792 -16.77 28.62 36.05
N ALA A 793 -16.90 27.27 36.09
CA ALA A 793 -16.36 26.43 35.02
C ALA A 793 -17.01 26.79 33.67
N GLN A 794 -16.22 27.08 32.65
CA GLN A 794 -16.72 27.55 31.36
C GLN A 794 -15.83 27.08 30.21
N GLY A 795 -16.41 26.99 29.01
CA GLY A 795 -15.70 26.52 27.84
C GLY A 795 -16.58 26.30 26.64
N SER A 796 -16.06 25.58 25.65
CA SER A 796 -16.76 25.32 24.41
C SER A 796 -16.51 23.93 23.85
N LEU A 797 -17.51 23.39 23.14
CA LEU A 797 -17.38 22.23 22.27
C LEU A 797 -17.68 22.67 20.84
N THR A 798 -16.76 22.43 19.91
CA THR A 798 -16.91 22.73 18.48
C THR A 798 -16.58 21.49 17.67
N ASP A 799 -17.48 21.08 16.78
CA ASP A 799 -17.29 19.89 15.95
C ASP A 799 -17.01 18.62 16.77
N CYS A 800 -17.76 18.42 17.86
CA CYS A 800 -17.56 17.26 18.75
C CYS A 800 -18.58 16.15 18.51
N VAL A 801 -18.16 14.90 18.72
CA VAL A 801 -19.01 13.70 18.61
C VAL A 801 -19.14 13.02 19.96
N ALA A 802 -20.37 12.69 20.35
CA ALA A 802 -20.67 11.76 21.44
C ALA A 802 -21.64 10.71 20.92
N TRP A 803 -21.23 9.46 20.85
CA TRP A 803 -22.09 8.41 20.32
C TRP A 803 -21.99 7.11 21.09
N GLN A 804 -23.13 6.50 21.40
CA GLN A 804 -23.20 5.31 22.27
C GLN A 804 -22.53 5.53 23.63
N SER A 805 -22.96 6.60 24.32
CA SER A 805 -22.75 6.70 25.76
C SER A 805 -23.68 5.70 26.43
N MET A 806 -23.13 4.78 27.22
CA MET A 806 -23.88 3.70 27.83
C MET A 806 -23.74 3.75 29.36
N THR A 807 -24.76 3.27 30.04
CA THR A 807 -24.79 3.15 31.50
C THR A 807 -24.27 1.82 31.97
N ASN A 808 -23.84 1.84 33.22
CA ASN A 808 -23.49 0.60 33.89
C ASN A 808 -24.78 -0.19 34.17
N ALA A 809 -25.09 -1.17 33.30
CA ALA A 809 -26.37 -1.89 33.31
C ALA A 809 -26.78 -2.37 34.72
N GLY A 810 -27.71 -1.64 35.35
CA GLY A 810 -28.31 -2.01 36.65
C GLY A 810 -28.46 -0.89 37.67
N ASP A 811 -27.75 0.24 37.54
CA ASP A 811 -27.91 1.40 38.43
C ASP A 811 -28.48 2.61 37.67
N ALA A 812 -29.56 3.18 38.20
CA ALA A 812 -30.27 4.34 37.65
C ALA A 812 -30.01 5.61 38.47
N SER A 813 -29.03 5.60 39.37
CA SER A 813 -28.63 6.79 40.13
C SER A 813 -28.05 7.87 39.21
N ASP A 814 -28.22 9.15 39.58
CA ASP A 814 -27.78 10.32 38.78
C ASP A 814 -26.26 10.31 38.46
N THR A 815 -25.50 9.60 39.31
CA THR A 815 -24.05 9.40 39.29
C THR A 815 -23.52 8.54 38.13
N TYR A 816 -24.39 7.75 37.47
CA TYR A 816 -24.00 6.81 36.39
C TYR A 816 -24.76 7.01 35.08
N LYS A 817 -25.28 8.21 34.84
CA LYS A 817 -26.09 8.49 33.65
C LYS A 817 -25.22 8.67 32.39
N PRO A 818 -25.70 8.22 31.22
CA PRO A 818 -24.93 8.14 29.99
C PRO A 818 -25.01 9.48 29.24
N TYR A 819 -24.59 10.56 29.88
CA TYR A 819 -24.69 11.88 29.27
C TYR A 819 -23.80 11.97 28.04
N ALA A 820 -24.32 12.49 26.93
CA ALA A 820 -23.46 13.02 25.88
C ALA A 820 -22.77 14.30 26.39
N PHE A 821 -23.54 15.16 27.07
CA PHE A 821 -23.05 16.37 27.72
C PHE A 821 -23.86 16.67 28.98
N ASN A 822 -23.17 17.05 30.06
CA ASN A 822 -23.77 17.51 31.31
C ASN A 822 -22.99 18.69 31.89
N SER A 823 -23.71 19.71 32.33
CA SER A 823 -23.18 20.80 33.16
C SER A 823 -23.94 20.90 34.49
N THR A 824 -23.25 21.18 35.59
CA THR A 824 -23.87 21.32 36.92
C THR A 824 -24.37 22.74 37.23
N ALA A 825 -25.18 22.87 38.27
CA ALA A 825 -25.87 24.11 38.62
C ALA A 825 -25.01 25.35 38.90
N ASP A 826 -23.71 25.19 39.10
CA ASP A 826 -22.77 26.24 39.48
C ASP A 826 -21.82 26.66 38.34
N VAL A 827 -21.90 26.05 37.15
CA VAL A 827 -20.99 26.38 36.05
C VAL A 827 -21.20 27.79 35.49
N GLY A 828 -20.13 28.35 34.92
CA GLY A 828 -20.04 29.69 34.32
C GLY A 828 -20.47 29.76 32.85
N GLY A 829 -21.09 28.71 32.31
CA GLY A 829 -21.72 28.69 30.98
C GLY A 829 -20.89 27.96 29.90
N TRP A 830 -21.57 27.18 29.05
CA TRP A 830 -20.97 26.43 27.95
C TRP A 830 -21.61 26.75 26.61
N VAL A 831 -20.78 26.72 25.56
CA VAL A 831 -21.19 26.94 24.17
C VAL A 831 -20.91 25.68 23.36
N LEU A 832 -21.96 25.09 22.80
CA LEU A 832 -21.88 23.94 21.91
C LEU A 832 -22.19 24.37 20.47
N ARG A 833 -21.31 24.04 19.53
CA ARG A 833 -21.50 24.29 18.09
C ARG A 833 -21.12 23.07 17.27
N ASN A 834 -21.93 22.78 16.26
CA ASN A 834 -21.64 21.73 15.29
C ASN A 834 -21.42 20.35 15.94
N CYS A 835 -22.12 20.02 17.02
CA CYS A 835 -21.93 18.73 17.69
C CYS A 835 -22.83 17.65 17.10
N THR A 836 -22.38 16.40 17.07
CA THR A 836 -23.21 15.23 16.72
C THR A 836 -23.32 14.31 17.92
N PHE A 837 -24.46 14.34 18.59
CA PHE A 837 -24.77 13.51 19.74
C PHE A 837 -25.87 12.51 19.42
N GLY A 838 -25.65 11.24 19.73
CA GLY A 838 -26.71 10.25 19.52
C GLY A 838 -26.52 8.91 20.19
N VAL A 839 -27.65 8.23 20.34
CA VAL A 839 -27.80 6.88 20.90
C VAL A 839 -27.23 6.74 22.31
N ASN A 840 -28.11 6.47 23.26
CA ASN A 840 -27.82 6.11 24.65
C ASN A 840 -28.66 4.90 25.05
N ASP A 841 -28.24 4.15 26.07
CA ASP A 841 -28.90 2.91 26.51
C ASP A 841 -29.91 3.10 27.68
N LEU A 842 -29.84 4.21 28.43
CA LEU A 842 -30.77 4.54 29.51
C LEU A 842 -31.36 5.95 29.44
N GLY A 843 -32.64 6.03 29.78
CA GLY A 843 -33.57 7.12 29.49
C GLY A 843 -33.41 8.47 30.21
N ALA A 844 -32.27 8.87 30.74
CA ALA A 844 -32.22 10.08 31.57
C ALA A 844 -31.39 11.22 30.97
N ARG A 845 -32.05 12.36 30.69
CA ARG A 845 -31.49 13.69 30.35
C ARG A 845 -30.16 13.69 29.55
N PRO A 846 -30.07 13.09 28.35
CA PRO A 846 -28.79 12.81 27.66
C PRO A 846 -27.92 14.04 27.38
N VAL A 847 -28.55 15.19 27.14
CA VAL A 847 -27.90 16.50 27.06
C VAL A 847 -28.54 17.42 28.10
N SER A 848 -27.76 17.79 29.12
CA SER A 848 -28.24 18.56 30.27
C SER A 848 -27.42 19.83 30.48
N PHE A 849 -28.12 20.95 30.59
CA PHE A 849 -27.59 22.29 30.81
C PHE A 849 -28.11 22.86 32.14
N ASP A 850 -27.53 22.48 33.27
CA ASP A 850 -28.04 22.96 34.56
C ASP A 850 -27.37 24.27 35.03
N GLY A 851 -26.47 24.87 34.24
CA GLY A 851 -25.62 26.00 34.61
C GLY A 851 -26.30 27.21 35.26
N ALA A 852 -25.53 27.92 36.11
CA ALA A 852 -25.98 29.10 36.87
C ALA A 852 -26.29 30.30 35.96
N ILE A 853 -25.61 30.36 34.81
CA ILE A 853 -25.91 31.29 33.73
C ILE A 853 -26.37 30.52 32.50
N PRO A 854 -27.15 31.14 31.62
CA PRO A 854 -27.66 30.43 30.46
C PRO A 854 -26.56 29.97 29.50
N GLU A 855 -26.75 28.78 28.96
CA GLU A 855 -25.84 28.11 28.03
C GLU A 855 -26.41 28.18 26.61
N SER A 856 -25.62 27.79 25.59
CA SER A 856 -26.08 27.81 24.19
C SER A 856 -25.69 26.56 23.41
N MET A 857 -26.53 26.21 22.43
CA MET A 857 -26.30 25.07 21.54
C MET A 857 -26.83 25.36 20.14
N HIS A 858 -25.94 25.38 19.15
CA HIS A 858 -26.28 25.70 17.77
C HIS A 858 -25.78 24.61 16.82
N ASN A 859 -26.44 24.50 15.66
CA ASN A 859 -25.98 23.71 14.53
C ASN A 859 -25.65 22.25 14.91
N SER A 860 -26.33 21.67 15.89
CA SER A 860 -25.99 20.35 16.43
C SER A 860 -27.05 19.31 16.11
N ILE A 861 -26.62 18.06 15.91
CA ILE A 861 -27.49 16.89 15.71
C ILE A 861 -27.70 16.19 17.04
N ILE A 862 -28.97 15.99 17.41
CA ILE A 862 -29.41 15.18 18.56
C ILE A 862 -30.26 14.02 18.03
N TYR A 863 -29.66 12.83 17.98
CA TYR A 863 -30.22 11.68 17.29
C TYR A 863 -30.52 10.50 18.23
N GLY A 864 -31.70 9.89 18.07
CA GLY A 864 -31.96 8.53 18.57
C GLY A 864 -31.90 8.38 20.09
N MET A 865 -32.14 9.46 20.83
CA MET A 865 -32.03 9.45 22.28
C MET A 865 -33.16 8.63 22.92
N ILE A 866 -32.80 7.65 23.74
CA ILE A 866 -33.71 6.90 24.61
C ILE A 866 -34.00 7.77 25.84
N LEU A 867 -35.29 7.92 26.18
CA LEU A 867 -35.78 8.81 27.25
C LEU A 867 -36.84 8.13 28.13
N ASN A 868 -36.73 8.32 29.44
CA ASN A 868 -37.67 7.96 30.50
C ASN A 868 -38.91 8.84 30.38
N GLU A 869 -40.03 8.42 30.97
CA GLU A 869 -41.24 9.24 30.99
C GLU A 869 -41.00 10.60 31.66
N GLY A 870 -41.48 11.68 31.06
CA GLY A 870 -41.26 13.06 31.53
C GLY A 870 -39.95 13.74 31.08
N GLU A 871 -38.96 12.99 30.59
CA GLU A 871 -37.65 13.54 30.18
C GLU A 871 -37.60 14.03 28.72
N TYR A 872 -36.57 14.85 28.42
CA TYR A 872 -36.27 15.41 27.10
C TYR A 872 -34.84 15.10 26.66
N ALA A 873 -34.60 15.01 25.35
CA ALA A 873 -33.27 14.78 24.79
C ALA A 873 -32.31 15.92 25.13
N VAL A 874 -32.80 17.16 25.10
CA VAL A 874 -32.12 18.35 25.61
C VAL A 874 -32.95 18.98 26.73
N SER A 875 -32.32 19.23 27.88
CA SER A 875 -32.95 19.81 29.06
C SER A 875 -32.06 20.86 29.71
N GLY A 876 -32.64 21.78 30.48
CA GLY A 876 -31.88 22.79 31.23
C GLY A 876 -32.13 24.24 30.80
N SER A 877 -31.28 25.14 31.29
CA SER A 877 -31.34 26.60 31.09
C SER A 877 -30.52 27.03 29.88
N LEU A 878 -31.20 27.35 28.78
CA LEU A 878 -30.58 27.70 27.49
C LEU A 878 -31.09 29.06 26.98
N ASP A 879 -30.18 29.99 26.68
CA ASP A 879 -30.50 31.31 26.13
C ASP A 879 -30.70 31.27 24.62
N GLU A 880 -29.83 30.54 23.89
CA GLU A 880 -29.87 30.42 22.43
C GLU A 880 -29.71 28.95 22.02
N HIS A 881 -30.70 28.40 21.31
CA HIS A 881 -30.79 26.96 21.03
C HIS A 881 -31.54 26.63 19.73
N ASP A 882 -31.25 27.38 18.67
CA ASP A 882 -31.90 27.22 17.37
C ASP A 882 -30.95 26.62 16.33
N TYR A 883 -31.47 26.26 15.15
CA TYR A 883 -30.72 25.64 14.05
C TYR A 883 -30.13 24.25 14.38
N ASN A 884 -30.76 23.52 15.30
CA ASN A 884 -30.36 22.14 15.64
C ASN A 884 -31.21 21.12 14.86
N CYS A 885 -30.71 19.91 14.66
CA CYS A 885 -31.46 18.80 14.09
C CYS A 885 -31.80 17.77 15.17
N TYR A 886 -33.09 17.56 15.43
CA TYR A 886 -33.59 16.56 16.37
C TYR A 886 -34.32 15.45 15.62
N TRP A 887 -33.87 14.21 15.75
CA TRP A 887 -34.50 13.10 15.04
C TRP A 887 -34.43 11.79 15.80
N GLY A 888 -35.50 10.99 15.74
CA GLY A 888 -35.53 9.64 16.33
C GLY A 888 -35.56 9.59 17.86
N ASN A 889 -35.76 10.71 18.56
CA ASN A 889 -35.81 10.75 20.03
C ASN A 889 -37.13 10.18 20.58
N THR A 890 -37.06 9.41 21.67
CA THR A 890 -38.22 8.68 22.23
C THR A 890 -39.42 9.58 22.53
N GLY A 891 -40.54 9.30 21.86
CA GLY A 891 -41.80 10.04 22.01
C GLY A 891 -41.77 11.47 21.45
N GLY A 892 -40.80 11.81 20.60
CA GLY A 892 -40.66 13.14 19.99
C GLY A 892 -40.22 14.23 20.98
N ARG A 893 -39.68 13.84 22.14
CA ARG A 893 -39.33 14.75 23.24
C ARG A 893 -37.93 15.33 23.02
N ASN A 894 -37.86 16.25 22.07
CA ASN A 894 -36.61 16.82 21.59
C ASN A 894 -35.97 17.80 22.58
N LYS A 895 -36.73 18.78 23.09
CA LYS A 895 -36.20 19.79 23.99
C LYS A 895 -37.23 20.27 25.01
N SER A 896 -36.80 20.42 26.27
CA SER A 896 -37.60 21.07 27.32
C SER A 896 -37.84 22.55 27.00
N GLY A 897 -39.09 23.00 27.14
CA GLY A 897 -39.48 24.36 26.76
C GLY A 897 -39.69 24.59 25.26
N GLY A 898 -39.62 23.53 24.44
CA GLY A 898 -39.82 23.60 22.98
C GLY A 898 -38.52 23.70 22.18
N VAL A 899 -38.61 23.34 20.89
CA VAL A 899 -37.52 23.49 19.91
C VAL A 899 -37.53 24.89 19.30
N GLY A 900 -36.35 25.39 18.89
CA GLY A 900 -36.22 26.65 18.17
C GLY A 900 -36.94 26.63 16.81
N ALA A 901 -37.26 27.80 16.26
CA ALA A 901 -38.10 27.93 15.06
C ALA A 901 -37.40 27.48 13.77
N HIS A 902 -36.08 27.56 13.72
CA HIS A 902 -35.24 27.13 12.60
C HIS A 902 -34.69 25.70 12.80
N SER A 903 -34.95 25.09 13.95
CA SER A 903 -34.51 23.73 14.26
C SER A 903 -35.31 22.70 13.45
N LEU A 904 -34.60 21.70 12.92
CA LEU A 904 -35.16 20.63 12.11
C LEU A 904 -35.68 19.51 13.03
N THR A 905 -36.92 19.09 12.86
CA THR A 905 -37.52 17.99 13.65
C THR A 905 -38.13 16.87 12.79
N ASP A 906 -38.23 17.11 11.49
CA ASP A 906 -38.77 16.23 10.46
C ASP A 906 -37.72 15.82 9.42
N VAL A 907 -36.44 16.12 9.68
CA VAL A 907 -35.31 15.79 8.80
C VAL A 907 -34.53 14.63 9.39
N ASN A 908 -34.57 13.47 8.72
CA ASN A 908 -33.69 12.35 9.06
C ASN A 908 -32.24 12.70 8.70
N PRO A 909 -31.31 12.77 9.66
CA PRO A 909 -29.95 13.23 9.40
C PRO A 909 -29.20 12.33 8.41
N PHE A 910 -29.38 11.00 8.47
CA PHE A 910 -28.69 10.07 7.56
C PHE A 910 -29.14 10.20 6.11
N ALA A 911 -30.41 10.57 5.89
CA ALA A 911 -30.92 10.78 4.54
C ALA A 911 -30.63 12.19 4.00
N ASN A 912 -30.11 13.10 4.83
CA ASN A 912 -30.03 14.52 4.52
C ASN A 912 -28.67 15.16 4.85
N GLY A 913 -27.61 14.36 4.89
CA GLY A 913 -26.24 14.86 4.86
C GLY A 913 -25.30 14.29 5.92
N LEU A 914 -25.77 13.57 6.93
CA LEU A 914 -24.87 12.89 7.88
C LEU A 914 -24.32 11.61 7.24
N VAL A 915 -23.12 11.68 6.69
CA VAL A 915 -22.47 10.59 5.94
C VAL A 915 -21.74 9.63 6.87
N SER A 916 -21.06 10.17 7.89
CA SER A 916 -20.45 9.43 9.00
C SER A 916 -20.58 10.25 10.28
N LEU A 917 -20.25 9.69 11.44
CA LEU A 917 -20.30 10.45 12.71
C LEU A 917 -19.48 11.75 12.68
N VAL A 918 -18.41 11.75 11.87
CA VAL A 918 -17.44 12.84 11.76
C VAL A 918 -17.61 13.67 10.49
N ASN A 919 -18.64 13.39 9.68
CA ASN A 919 -18.78 14.05 8.38
C ASN A 919 -20.25 14.34 8.03
N VAL A 920 -20.57 15.63 7.99
CA VAL A 920 -21.78 16.15 7.36
C VAL A 920 -21.45 16.69 5.98
N ALA A 921 -21.98 16.07 4.93
CA ALA A 921 -21.78 16.44 3.54
C ALA A 921 -23.06 16.29 2.71
N GLY A 922 -23.39 17.34 1.95
CA GLY A 922 -24.59 17.37 1.10
C GLY A 922 -25.91 17.44 1.87
N GLY A 923 -27.01 17.35 1.13
CA GLY A 923 -28.36 17.43 1.70
C GLY A 923 -28.67 18.75 2.40
N ILE A 924 -29.74 18.75 3.21
CA ILE A 924 -30.19 19.94 3.94
C ILE A 924 -29.20 20.28 5.06
N LEU A 925 -28.64 19.25 5.73
CA LEU A 925 -27.79 19.47 6.89
C LEU A 925 -26.51 20.23 6.54
N ALA A 926 -25.99 20.15 5.33
CA ALA A 926 -24.74 20.84 4.96
C ALA A 926 -24.84 22.37 4.91
N THR A 927 -26.04 22.95 4.86
CA THR A 927 -26.23 24.41 4.70
C THR A 927 -27.28 25.02 5.62
N ALA A 928 -27.87 24.22 6.50
CA ALA A 928 -29.01 24.63 7.33
C ALA A 928 -28.59 25.29 8.65
N GLY A 929 -27.30 25.45 8.94
CA GLY A 929 -26.80 26.12 10.15
C GLY A 929 -27.12 27.61 10.17
N ASP A 930 -27.01 28.23 11.35
CA ASP A 930 -27.27 29.65 11.58
C ASP A 930 -26.36 30.59 10.77
N ASP A 931 -25.17 30.12 10.40
CA ASP A 931 -24.17 30.77 9.56
C ASP A 931 -24.23 30.34 8.08
N GLY A 932 -25.23 29.53 7.70
CA GLY A 932 -25.32 28.88 6.40
C GLY A 932 -24.37 27.69 6.21
N GLY A 933 -23.67 27.29 7.27
CA GLY A 933 -22.82 26.10 7.34
C GLY A 933 -23.58 24.84 7.73
N PRO A 934 -22.85 23.76 8.09
CA PRO A 934 -23.45 22.47 8.41
C PRO A 934 -24.09 22.45 9.80
N ILE A 935 -25.15 21.63 9.95
CA ILE A 935 -25.66 21.15 11.24
C ILE A 935 -25.04 19.76 11.49
N GLY A 936 -24.22 19.65 12.53
CA GLY A 936 -23.49 18.46 12.95
C GLY A 936 -21.97 18.59 12.77
N ALA A 937 -21.23 17.64 13.34
CA ALA A 937 -19.76 17.69 13.41
C ALA A 937 -19.09 17.41 12.06
N ARG A 938 -18.01 18.15 11.80
CA ARG A 938 -17.09 17.90 10.67
C ARG A 938 -15.65 17.77 11.15
N ILE A 939 -15.24 16.55 11.46
CA ILE A 939 -13.91 16.22 11.97
C ILE A 939 -13.11 15.51 10.88
N MET A 940 -12.85 16.21 9.77
CA MET A 940 -12.17 15.64 8.60
C MET A 940 -10.72 16.08 8.45
N THR A 941 -10.35 17.19 9.10
CA THR A 941 -9.05 17.83 8.99
C THR A 941 -8.45 18.07 10.37
N LYS A 942 -7.13 18.17 10.39
CA LYS A 942 -6.34 18.39 11.59
C LYS A 942 -6.41 19.85 12.03
N ILE A 943 -6.59 20.06 13.32
CA ILE A 943 -6.50 21.36 14.00
C ILE A 943 -5.09 21.54 14.55
N GLY A 944 -4.47 22.66 14.20
CA GLY A 944 -3.14 23.05 14.66
C GLY A 944 -2.00 22.44 13.86
N VAL A 945 -0.99 23.24 13.54
CA VAL A 945 0.26 22.79 12.90
C VAL A 945 1.05 21.89 13.85
N ALA A 946 1.69 20.82 13.35
CA ALA A 946 2.39 19.87 14.19
C ALA A 946 3.50 20.52 15.04
N GLY A 947 3.59 20.16 16.32
CA GLY A 947 4.65 20.62 17.22
C GLY A 947 4.55 22.07 17.71
N THR A 948 3.52 22.82 17.32
CA THR A 948 3.30 24.21 17.77
C THR A 948 2.67 24.27 19.16
N LEU A 949 3.20 25.15 20.00
CA LEU A 949 2.64 25.51 21.32
C LEU A 949 1.50 26.54 21.15
N ILE A 950 0.89 26.95 22.27
CA ILE A 950 0.03 28.14 22.25
C ILE A 950 0.85 29.35 21.77
N ASP A 951 0.20 30.32 21.14
CA ASP A 951 0.80 31.54 20.57
C ASP A 951 1.69 31.33 19.32
N ASP A 952 2.10 30.11 19.00
CA ASP A 952 2.79 29.80 17.75
C ASP A 952 1.85 29.96 16.55
N ALA A 953 2.34 30.46 15.42
CA ALA A 953 1.49 30.67 14.25
C ALA A 953 0.82 29.36 13.78
N GLY A 954 -0.51 29.37 13.69
CA GLY A 954 -1.30 28.23 13.20
C GLY A 954 -1.59 27.15 14.24
N TRP A 955 -1.40 27.40 15.54
CA TRP A 955 -1.62 26.41 16.60
C TRP A 955 -3.08 25.97 16.80
N ASP A 956 -4.05 26.81 16.42
CA ASP A 956 -5.50 26.64 16.63
C ASP A 956 -6.32 26.59 15.35
N GLN A 957 -5.68 26.67 14.19
CA GLN A 957 -6.37 26.76 12.90
C GLN A 957 -6.65 25.37 12.32
N ASP A 958 -7.75 25.23 11.58
CA ASP A 958 -7.94 24.12 10.64
C ASP A 958 -6.84 24.20 9.58
N THR A 959 -5.98 23.19 9.53
CA THR A 959 -4.81 23.15 8.65
C THR A 959 -5.19 22.80 7.21
N GLY A 960 -6.39 22.24 6.98
CA GLY A 960 -6.76 21.61 5.72
C GLY A 960 -6.07 20.26 5.48
N GLU A 961 -5.14 19.85 6.35
CA GLU A 961 -4.49 18.53 6.29
C GLU A 961 -5.53 17.46 6.69
N PRO A 962 -5.65 16.35 5.94
CA PRO A 962 -6.54 15.25 6.33
C PRO A 962 -6.23 14.74 7.74
N LEU A 963 -7.26 14.56 8.56
CA LEU A 963 -7.10 13.89 9.86
C LEU A 963 -7.09 12.36 9.72
N TRP A 964 -7.72 11.86 8.65
CA TRP A 964 -7.91 10.44 8.36
C TRP A 964 -7.15 10.04 7.08
N PRO A 965 -6.53 8.85 7.03
CA PRO A 965 -6.44 7.85 8.11
C PRO A 965 -5.66 8.36 9.33
N TRP A 966 -6.03 7.88 10.51
CA TRP A 966 -5.44 8.35 11.76
C TRP A 966 -3.95 7.98 11.82
N PRO A 967 -3.04 8.93 12.10
CA PRO A 967 -1.62 8.67 12.10
C PRO A 967 -1.22 7.55 13.06
N HIS A 968 -0.44 6.58 12.57
CA HIS A 968 0.13 5.47 13.34
C HIS A 968 -0.91 4.55 14.02
N GLU A 969 -2.11 4.44 13.45
CA GLU A 969 -3.18 3.60 14.00
C GLU A 969 -2.80 2.12 14.15
N ASP A 970 -1.90 1.60 13.32
CA ASP A 970 -1.37 0.23 13.44
C ASP A 970 -0.59 0.01 14.73
N GLN A 971 0.30 0.93 15.09
CA GLN A 971 1.07 0.82 16.34
C GLN A 971 0.16 0.95 17.55
N ILE A 972 -0.80 1.88 17.51
CA ILE A 972 -1.81 2.05 18.56
C ILE A 972 -2.61 0.75 18.72
N ARG A 973 -3.04 0.15 17.60
CA ARG A 973 -3.79 -1.10 17.56
C ARG A 973 -2.97 -2.28 18.10
N GLU A 974 -1.70 -2.39 17.73
CA GLU A 974 -0.80 -3.44 18.23
C GLU A 974 -0.63 -3.34 19.76
N ASP A 975 -0.29 -2.16 20.26
CA ASP A 975 -0.15 -1.90 21.69
C ASP A 975 -1.45 -2.19 22.44
N CYS A 976 -2.58 -1.68 21.94
CA CYS A 976 -3.92 -1.95 22.48
C CYS A 976 -4.28 -3.44 22.53
N ARG A 977 -3.87 -4.22 21.52
CA ARG A 977 -4.08 -5.69 21.48
C ARG A 977 -3.19 -6.43 22.45
N SER A 978 -2.03 -5.88 22.79
CA SER A 978 -1.09 -6.50 23.73
C SER A 978 -1.64 -6.52 25.17
N PHE A 979 -2.65 -5.70 25.46
CA PHE A 979 -3.28 -5.66 26.78
C PHE A 979 -4.11 -6.92 27.06
N VAL A 980 -3.83 -7.57 28.19
CA VAL A 980 -4.58 -8.73 28.67
C VAL A 980 -4.79 -8.58 30.18
N ARG A 981 -6.03 -8.80 30.64
CA ARG A 981 -6.38 -8.80 32.07
C ARG A 981 -6.93 -10.15 32.48
N SER A 982 -6.47 -10.66 33.62
CA SER A 982 -6.95 -11.92 34.19
C SER A 982 -8.36 -11.79 34.78
N ALA A 983 -9.07 -12.91 34.87
CA ALA A 983 -10.35 -12.96 35.58
C ALA A 983 -10.15 -12.69 37.08
N GLY A 984 -11.02 -11.87 37.68
CA GLY A 984 -10.95 -11.49 39.09
C GLY A 984 -9.99 -10.35 39.41
N GLU A 985 -9.22 -9.85 38.43
CA GLU A 985 -8.17 -8.84 38.64
C GLU A 985 -8.73 -7.43 38.89
N ALA A 986 -9.80 -7.02 38.19
CA ALA A 986 -10.42 -5.72 38.42
C ALA A 986 -11.20 -5.70 39.75
N TYR A 987 -11.99 -6.73 39.99
CA TYR A 987 -12.67 -7.04 41.25
C TYR A 987 -13.03 -8.53 41.28
N THR A 988 -13.35 -9.04 42.47
CA THR A 988 -13.79 -10.43 42.66
C THR A 988 -14.96 -10.78 41.74
N GLY A 989 -14.74 -11.70 40.79
CA GLY A 989 -15.76 -12.13 39.83
C GLY A 989 -15.78 -11.38 38.49
N SER A 990 -14.90 -10.39 38.28
CA SER A 990 -14.72 -9.75 36.97
C SER A 990 -14.24 -10.78 35.92
N PRO A 991 -14.73 -10.74 34.66
CA PRO A 991 -14.28 -11.65 33.62
C PRO A 991 -12.85 -11.30 33.16
N ALA A 992 -12.16 -12.27 32.56
CA ALA A 992 -10.94 -11.98 31.81
C ALA A 992 -11.24 -11.05 30.64
N MET A 993 -10.26 -10.25 30.23
CA MET A 993 -10.41 -9.29 29.14
C MET A 993 -9.21 -9.38 28.19
N ASN A 994 -9.51 -9.28 26.90
CA ASN A 994 -8.53 -9.27 25.82
C ASN A 994 -8.61 -7.91 25.10
N GLY A 995 -7.44 -7.31 24.85
CA GLY A 995 -7.28 -6.06 24.13
C GLY A 995 -7.74 -6.07 22.67
N ALA A 996 -7.90 -7.23 22.03
CA ALA A 996 -8.41 -7.37 20.65
C ALA A 996 -9.94 -7.22 20.56
N ARG A 997 -10.47 -6.04 20.89
CA ARG A 997 -11.90 -5.68 20.85
C ARG A 997 -12.10 -4.26 20.34
N GLY A 998 -13.34 -3.88 20.03
CA GLY A 998 -13.65 -2.54 19.53
C GLY A 998 -12.89 -2.26 18.24
N PHE A 999 -12.32 -1.07 18.08
CA PHE A 999 -11.48 -0.73 16.92
C PHE A 999 -10.22 -1.61 16.80
N CYS A 1000 -9.86 -2.33 17.87
CA CYS A 1000 -8.74 -3.27 17.89
C CYS A 1000 -9.15 -4.72 17.55
N ALA A 1001 -10.41 -4.99 17.18
CA ALA A 1001 -10.82 -6.32 16.74
C ALA A 1001 -10.12 -6.72 15.40
N PRO A 1002 -10.04 -8.02 15.06
CA PRO A 1002 -9.48 -8.45 13.78
C PRO A 1002 -10.22 -7.82 12.59
N GLY A 1003 -9.47 -7.32 11.60
CA GLY A 1003 -10.04 -6.65 10.41
C GLY A 1003 -10.44 -5.18 10.61
N GLU A 1004 -10.29 -4.63 11.82
CA GLU A 1004 -10.65 -3.24 12.13
C GLU A 1004 -9.42 -2.31 12.12
N THR A 1005 -9.63 -1.07 11.68
CA THR A 1005 -8.72 0.08 11.85
C THR A 1005 -9.44 1.18 12.64
N LEU A 1006 -8.71 2.09 13.30
CA LEU A 1006 -9.34 3.19 14.04
C LEU A 1006 -10.15 4.07 13.09
N THR A 1007 -9.57 4.39 11.93
CA THR A 1007 -10.21 5.17 10.87
C THR A 1007 -11.50 4.50 10.38
N GLY A 1008 -11.41 3.23 9.97
CA GLY A 1008 -12.54 2.48 9.44
C GLY A 1008 -13.63 2.25 10.51
N TYR A 1009 -13.22 2.07 11.76
CA TYR A 1009 -14.14 1.90 12.88
C TYR A 1009 -14.98 3.16 13.14
N ILE A 1010 -14.36 4.34 13.20
CA ILE A 1010 -15.04 5.61 13.44
C ILE A 1010 -15.89 6.04 12.24
N GLN A 1011 -15.34 5.99 11.02
CA GLN A 1011 -16.06 6.44 9.82
C GLN A 1011 -17.19 5.48 9.43
N GLY A 1012 -16.98 4.18 9.62
CA GLY A 1012 -17.98 3.14 9.37
C GLY A 1012 -18.98 2.94 10.51
N PHE A 1013 -18.87 3.66 11.63
CA PHE A 1013 -19.62 3.34 12.84
C PHE A 1013 -21.14 3.30 12.66
N LEU A 1014 -21.71 4.20 11.84
CA LEU A 1014 -23.15 4.26 11.56
C LEU A 1014 -23.69 3.04 10.80
N SER A 1015 -22.82 2.28 10.14
CA SER A 1015 -23.19 1.07 9.40
C SER A 1015 -23.21 -0.20 10.25
N ARG A 1016 -22.84 -0.10 11.54
CA ARG A 1016 -22.65 -1.23 12.47
C ARG A 1016 -23.88 -1.58 13.30
#